data_AF-A0A3M0W808-F1
#
_entry.id   AF-A0A3M0W808-F1
#
_cell.length_a   1.000
_cell.length_b   1.000
_cell.length_c   1.000
_cell.angle_alpha   90.00
_cell.angle_beta   90.00
_cell.angle_gamma   90.00
#
_symmetry.space_group_name_H-M   'P 1'
#
loop_
_entity.id
_entity.type
_entity.pdbx_description
1 polymer ?
#
loop_
_entity_poly.entity_id
_entity_poly.type
_entity_poly.pdbx_seq_one_letter_code
_entity_poly.pdbx_strand_id
1 'polypeptide(L)'
;MVFTAPDWVPPLRELPDVPINEFILDERHGRQSFADSLDTYTCGLSGRSIPAREQKSRVEQLARALVKEFGWKVNQGSEMDKVVGVFALNTIDIMTLNWALHRINAVSSPANAAYEPDELAHQLKDSGAKVLFTVQPLLATALKAAEKAKIPKSRIYLCEMEGDKDLSSEYKTLAQLLREGASLPEVEPVRWTKGQSARQVAFLCYSSGTSGLPKGVMISHRNVIANTVQFSTYEKRGRERIGGPNYRDVALGLLPQSHIYGLIVICHCSTYRGDQVIVLPKFEIQNFLTAIQRFRISSLFIVPPIVIAMVKNPELLAKFDLSSVKILFTGAAPLGQETAVNLSQLFPSWRIRQGYGLTESCTVVCSSDIDDIWFGSSGSILPGFECKVVDPEGNEITAYDTPGELLVKSPSVVLGYLNNEKANVETFVQQKEGRFLRTGDEVVIRKSPQGYEHIWVVDRIKELIKVKGLQVAPAELEACLLEHPAVADVAVIPVPDERAGEVPKAFVVKSREVSIEESNAGLIRSIKRHVEKEKARHKWLAGGVEFIDVIPKSPSALGHTVMTYPGWRGDNLQTNGTVEDTNGLDTDGEYWPYGMQWSYPCGGMPVSTNRTKWPVSGGAVAFQPGWFQGHSTAYIYINLGLGTIPPNMSFTMLSGVQLIGPSNNPYPGSWCFPQVPLPPNVTVNVGDNATIQLIESAKHGAGLFNCVDITFAENGDPDIPEVNATNCFNSSDISSDLVFSTSSLDETSAAVRVGRSLDWLPTSYPSLATTTARYKTLEQRWLASPSWAVLKAALTKSIRTINNGSNNYPMRIYAQEPAYTDLDRAFLHTLGVDTVADPVGFEVLDTSFVYAPGAEISVARRVLLARPGVFLGYELDHYSSSSFSIEQGEDGEEKKAGDANGNGNGSMKQIVEWFKAEHGGGDGVVIPDLEGVPDYPFHQQRLYISSWFDKER
;
A
#
# COMPACT_ATOMS: atom_id res chain seq x y z
N MET A 1 31.91 -17.84 28.74
CA MET A 1 31.80 -18.91 27.71
C MET A 1 31.52 -18.21 26.39
N VAL A 2 32.18 -18.61 25.31
CA VAL A 2 31.97 -18.01 23.98
C VAL A 2 31.25 -19.03 23.11
N PHE A 3 30.11 -18.64 22.57
CA PHE A 3 29.29 -19.43 21.68
C PHE A 3 29.63 -19.08 20.23
N THR A 4 29.73 -20.09 19.37
CA THR A 4 30.13 -19.94 17.96
C THR A 4 29.20 -20.73 17.05
N ALA A 5 29.44 -20.66 15.74
CA ALA A 5 28.72 -21.51 14.79
C ALA A 5 28.92 -23.01 15.09
N PRO A 6 27.93 -23.87 14.78
CA PRO A 6 28.06 -25.32 14.90
C PRO A 6 29.21 -25.88 14.04
N ASP A 7 29.81 -27.00 14.49
CA ASP A 7 30.96 -27.63 13.81
C ASP A 7 30.70 -28.07 12.36
N TRP A 8 29.44 -28.27 11.97
CA TRP A 8 29.08 -28.61 10.59
C TRP A 8 29.13 -27.40 9.65
N VAL A 9 29.12 -26.18 10.19
CA VAL A 9 29.25 -24.95 9.41
C VAL A 9 30.73 -24.75 9.11
N PRO A 10 31.13 -24.64 7.83
CA PRO A 10 32.52 -24.33 7.52
C PRO A 10 32.96 -23.00 8.15
N PRO A 11 34.23 -22.88 8.58
CA PRO A 11 34.75 -21.63 9.11
C PRO A 11 34.66 -20.52 8.05
N LEU A 12 34.50 -19.27 8.50
CA LEU A 12 34.49 -18.13 7.60
C LEU A 12 35.83 -18.02 6.87
N ARG A 13 35.79 -18.08 5.53
CA ARG A 13 36.98 -17.89 4.69
C ARG A 13 37.54 -16.47 4.80
N GLU A 14 38.77 -16.29 4.34
CA GLU A 14 39.35 -14.95 4.22
C GLU A 14 38.51 -14.06 3.29
N LEU A 15 38.24 -12.84 3.78
CA LEU A 15 37.43 -11.85 3.09
C LEU A 15 38.34 -10.95 2.23
N PRO A 16 38.00 -10.72 0.94
CA PRO A 16 38.79 -9.85 0.08
C PRO A 16 38.70 -8.40 0.53
N ASP A 17 39.77 -7.65 0.31
CA ASP A 17 39.85 -6.22 0.62
C ASP A 17 39.55 -5.37 -0.63
N VAL A 18 38.30 -5.44 -1.09
CA VAL A 18 37.82 -4.80 -2.33
C VAL A 18 36.49 -4.08 -2.11
N PRO A 19 36.10 -3.14 -2.99
CA PRO A 19 34.77 -2.55 -2.98
C PRO A 19 33.67 -3.60 -3.22
N ILE A 20 32.48 -3.36 -2.66
CA ILE A 20 31.33 -4.27 -2.79
C ILE A 20 30.98 -4.56 -4.26
N ASN A 21 31.04 -3.54 -5.12
CA ASN A 21 30.73 -3.71 -6.54
C ASN A 21 31.72 -4.66 -7.23
N GLU A 22 33.00 -4.67 -6.84
CA GLU A 22 33.98 -5.63 -7.36
C GLU A 22 33.70 -7.03 -6.78
N PHE A 23 33.47 -7.13 -5.47
CA PHE A 23 33.12 -8.38 -4.80
C PHE A 23 31.91 -9.08 -5.42
N ILE A 24 30.85 -8.34 -5.75
CA ILE A 24 29.58 -8.89 -6.21
C ILE A 24 29.50 -9.05 -7.74
N LEU A 25 30.35 -8.36 -8.51
CA LEU A 25 30.36 -8.35 -9.98
C LEU A 25 31.63 -8.99 -10.58
N ASP A 26 32.40 -9.72 -9.78
CA ASP A 26 33.56 -10.48 -10.24
C ASP A 26 33.56 -11.89 -9.66
N GLU A 27 33.59 -12.89 -10.54
CA GLU A 27 33.55 -14.32 -10.18
C GLU A 27 34.77 -14.76 -9.36
N ARG A 28 35.90 -14.04 -9.46
CA ARG A 28 37.12 -14.34 -8.68
C ARG A 28 36.90 -14.25 -7.17
N HIS A 29 35.84 -13.57 -6.73
CA HIS A 29 35.49 -13.44 -5.32
C HIS A 29 34.49 -14.50 -4.82
N GLY A 30 34.20 -15.54 -5.61
CA GLY A 30 33.50 -16.74 -5.16
C GLY A 30 31.97 -16.68 -5.26
N ARG A 31 31.42 -15.68 -5.97
CA ARG A 31 30.01 -15.68 -6.37
C ARG A 31 29.72 -16.81 -7.36
N GLN A 32 28.44 -17.15 -7.53
CA GLN A 32 28.00 -18.02 -8.62
C GLN A 32 28.37 -17.43 -9.97
N SER A 33 28.78 -18.27 -10.92
CA SER A 33 29.15 -17.82 -12.27
C SER A 33 27.99 -17.07 -12.93
N PHE A 34 28.28 -16.04 -13.72
CA PHE A 34 27.28 -15.29 -14.48
C PHE A 34 26.56 -16.17 -15.50
N ALA A 35 27.25 -17.18 -16.04
CA ALA A 35 26.68 -18.14 -16.99
C ALA A 35 25.61 -19.03 -16.34
N ASP A 36 25.78 -19.36 -15.06
CA ASP A 36 24.85 -20.20 -14.30
C ASP A 36 23.89 -19.41 -13.40
N SER A 37 24.02 -18.08 -13.37
CA SER A 37 23.14 -17.19 -12.60
C SER A 37 21.85 -16.94 -13.36
N LEU A 38 20.74 -16.83 -12.63
CA LEU A 38 19.50 -16.29 -13.17
C LEU A 38 19.60 -14.78 -13.37
N ASP A 39 18.60 -14.17 -13.99
CA ASP A 39 18.51 -12.70 -14.04
C ASP A 39 18.49 -12.14 -12.62
N THR A 40 19.20 -11.04 -12.36
CA THR A 40 19.45 -10.59 -10.99
C THR A 40 18.20 -9.97 -10.35
N TYR A 41 17.54 -9.06 -11.06
CA TYR A 41 16.34 -8.38 -10.57
C TYR A 41 15.27 -8.31 -11.65
N THR A 42 14.07 -8.80 -11.34
CA THR A 42 12.89 -8.77 -12.22
C THR A 42 11.77 -7.99 -11.57
N CYS A 43 11.15 -7.06 -12.30
CA CYS A 43 9.98 -6.33 -11.82
C CYS A 43 8.79 -7.30 -11.73
N GLY A 44 8.24 -7.49 -10.53
CA GLY A 44 7.10 -8.39 -10.29
C GLY A 44 5.79 -7.92 -10.95
N LEU A 45 5.71 -6.66 -11.37
CA LEU A 45 4.54 -6.11 -12.08
C LEU A 45 4.66 -6.34 -13.60
N SER A 46 5.72 -5.81 -14.24
CA SER A 46 5.87 -5.89 -15.70
C SER A 46 6.61 -7.12 -16.20
N GLY A 47 7.46 -7.76 -15.39
CA GLY A 47 8.35 -8.83 -15.82
C GLY A 47 9.64 -8.34 -16.49
N ARG A 48 9.86 -7.02 -16.59
CA ARG A 48 11.14 -6.44 -17.03
C ARG A 48 12.26 -6.94 -16.10
N SER A 49 13.35 -7.45 -16.68
CA SER A 49 14.44 -8.03 -15.92
C SER A 49 15.81 -7.48 -16.30
N ILE A 50 16.76 -7.57 -15.37
CA ILE A 50 18.17 -7.25 -15.59
C ILE A 50 18.99 -8.55 -15.56
N PRO A 51 19.52 -8.99 -16.71
CA PRO A 51 20.36 -10.19 -16.76
C PRO A 51 21.64 -10.03 -15.94
N ALA A 52 22.05 -11.08 -15.23
CA ALA A 52 23.23 -11.03 -14.36
C ALA A 52 24.51 -10.61 -15.10
N ARG A 53 24.68 -11.07 -16.35
CA ARG A 53 25.82 -10.72 -17.22
C ARG A 53 25.88 -9.23 -17.60
N GLU A 54 24.74 -8.53 -17.59
CA GLU A 54 24.68 -7.11 -17.95
C GLU A 54 24.93 -6.18 -16.76
N GLN A 55 24.78 -6.70 -15.54
CA GLN A 55 24.88 -5.92 -14.31
C GLN A 55 26.20 -5.16 -14.19
N LYS A 56 27.33 -5.81 -14.51
CA LYS A 56 28.65 -5.16 -14.50
C LYS A 56 28.73 -4.00 -15.47
N SER A 57 28.26 -4.19 -16.71
CA SER A 57 28.24 -3.11 -17.72
C SER A 57 27.35 -1.95 -17.29
N ARG A 58 26.16 -2.23 -16.74
CA ARG A 58 25.23 -1.19 -16.25
C ARG A 58 25.85 -0.37 -15.13
N VAL A 59 26.52 -1.04 -14.18
CA VAL A 59 27.22 -0.35 -13.07
C VAL A 59 28.36 0.52 -13.58
N GLU A 60 29.17 0.04 -14.52
CA GLU A 60 30.24 0.83 -15.12
C GLU A 60 29.70 2.04 -15.92
N GLN A 61 28.64 1.85 -16.70
CA GLN A 61 27.98 2.94 -17.43
C GLN A 61 27.47 4.00 -16.46
N LEU A 62 26.74 3.60 -15.43
CA LEU A 62 26.20 4.53 -14.45
C LEU A 62 27.34 5.24 -13.70
N ALA A 63 28.39 4.54 -13.28
CA ALA A 63 29.54 5.15 -12.62
C ALA A 63 30.20 6.26 -13.47
N ARG A 64 30.35 6.04 -14.79
CA ARG A 64 30.87 7.05 -15.73
C ARG A 64 29.97 8.28 -15.79
N ALA A 65 28.66 8.07 -15.86
CA ALA A 65 27.69 9.16 -15.86
C ALA A 65 27.74 9.96 -14.54
N LEU A 66 27.75 9.28 -13.39
CA LEU A 66 27.78 9.93 -12.08
C LEU A 66 29.06 10.76 -11.85
N VAL A 67 30.23 10.28 -12.28
CA VAL A 67 31.49 11.05 -12.20
C VAL A 67 31.41 12.34 -13.01
N LYS A 68 30.90 12.27 -14.25
CA LYS A 68 30.71 13.44 -15.10
C LYS A 68 29.67 14.40 -14.52
N GLU A 69 28.52 13.85 -14.13
CA GLU A 69 27.35 14.60 -13.66
C GLU A 69 27.67 15.36 -12.37
N PHE A 70 28.33 14.71 -11.41
CA PHE A 70 28.58 15.31 -10.10
C PHE A 70 29.87 16.11 -10.03
N GLY A 71 30.78 15.92 -11.00
CA GLY A 71 32.12 16.52 -11.03
C GLY A 71 33.08 15.90 -10.00
N TRP A 72 32.73 14.76 -9.42
CA TRP A 72 33.54 14.09 -8.40
C TRP A 72 34.75 13.38 -9.02
N LYS A 73 35.87 13.37 -8.28
CA LYS A 73 37.04 12.55 -8.59
C LYS A 73 37.00 11.30 -7.73
N VAL A 74 37.22 10.12 -8.31
CA VAL A 74 37.01 8.84 -7.60
C VAL A 74 37.96 8.75 -6.39
N ASN A 75 39.22 9.15 -6.57
CA ASN A 75 40.27 8.99 -5.56
C ASN A 75 40.64 10.27 -4.78
N GLN A 76 39.82 11.33 -4.82
CA GLN A 76 40.05 12.57 -4.03
C GLN A 76 38.87 12.86 -3.10
N GLY A 77 39.17 13.53 -1.98
CA GLY A 77 38.19 13.81 -0.91
C GLY A 77 37.92 12.59 -0.03
N SER A 78 37.18 12.81 1.06
CA SER A 78 36.61 11.72 1.87
C SER A 78 35.40 11.13 1.15
N GLU A 79 35.08 9.88 1.46
CA GLU A 79 33.81 9.26 1.11
C GLU A 79 32.59 10.05 1.61
N MET A 80 32.73 10.72 2.75
CA MET A 80 31.67 11.55 3.35
C MET A 80 31.43 12.84 2.56
N ASP A 81 32.34 13.22 1.65
CA ASP A 81 32.11 14.30 0.69
C ASP A 81 31.19 13.87 -0.47
N LYS A 82 30.99 12.55 -0.63
CA LYS A 82 30.29 11.90 -1.74
C LYS A 82 29.11 11.05 -1.25
N VAL A 83 28.28 11.61 -0.39
CA VAL A 83 27.09 10.92 0.13
C VAL A 83 25.89 11.18 -0.77
N VAL A 84 25.18 10.12 -1.13
CA VAL A 84 23.98 10.16 -1.96
C VAL A 84 22.80 9.59 -1.19
N GLY A 85 21.75 10.38 -1.00
CA GLY A 85 20.48 9.91 -0.45
C GLY A 85 19.73 9.10 -1.50
N VAL A 86 19.18 7.95 -1.09
CA VAL A 86 18.35 7.10 -1.94
C VAL A 86 17.01 6.89 -1.25
N PHE A 87 16.01 7.70 -1.62
CA PHE A 87 14.67 7.67 -1.05
C PHE A 87 13.69 7.12 -2.08
N ALA A 88 13.57 5.79 -2.12
CA ALA A 88 12.85 5.09 -3.18
C ALA A 88 12.04 3.93 -2.64
N LEU A 89 10.91 3.64 -3.29
CA LEU A 89 10.29 2.32 -3.23
C LEU A 89 11.21 1.27 -3.85
N ASN A 90 10.92 0.00 -3.63
CA ASN A 90 11.70 -1.08 -4.23
C ASN A 90 11.62 -1.04 -5.77
N THR A 91 12.77 -1.03 -6.43
CA THR A 91 12.87 -1.12 -7.89
C THR A 91 14.05 -2.00 -8.30
N ILE A 92 14.06 -2.44 -9.55
CA ILE A 92 15.13 -3.29 -10.08
C ILE A 92 16.47 -2.55 -10.25
N ASP A 93 16.46 -1.21 -10.23
CA ASP A 93 17.63 -0.38 -10.54
C ASP A 93 18.37 0.14 -9.29
N ILE A 94 17.78 0.09 -8.09
CA ILE A 94 18.39 0.61 -6.85
C ILE A 94 19.75 -0.05 -6.55
N MET A 95 19.89 -1.35 -6.78
CA MET A 95 21.17 -2.04 -6.55
C MET A 95 22.22 -1.69 -7.59
N THR A 96 21.82 -1.45 -8.84
CA THR A 96 22.70 -0.89 -9.88
C THR A 96 23.24 0.48 -9.45
N LEU A 97 22.37 1.35 -8.91
CA LEU A 97 22.75 2.65 -8.37
C LEU A 97 23.75 2.52 -7.21
N ASN A 98 23.43 1.70 -6.20
CA ASN A 98 24.29 1.50 -5.03
C ASN A 98 25.70 1.02 -5.44
N TRP A 99 25.80 0.05 -6.33
CA TRP A 99 27.10 -0.45 -6.79
C TRP A 99 27.85 0.55 -7.68
N ALA A 100 27.15 1.38 -8.45
CA ALA A 100 27.77 2.47 -9.22
C ALA A 100 28.34 3.57 -8.30
N LEU A 101 27.66 3.86 -7.18
CA LEU A 101 28.17 4.77 -6.14
C LEU A 101 29.44 4.20 -5.50
N HIS A 102 29.43 2.92 -5.13
CA HIS A 102 30.61 2.25 -4.57
C HIS A 102 31.80 2.23 -5.55
N ARG A 103 31.53 2.05 -6.85
CA ARG A 103 32.56 2.09 -7.90
C ARG A 103 33.31 3.43 -7.96
N ILE A 104 32.73 4.50 -7.42
CA ILE A 104 33.29 5.86 -7.42
C ILE A 104 33.67 6.36 -6.01
N ASN A 105 33.81 5.44 -5.03
CA ASN A 105 34.05 5.73 -3.61
C ASN A 105 32.97 6.62 -2.95
N ALA A 106 31.73 6.57 -3.44
CA ALA A 106 30.61 7.28 -2.85
C ALA A 106 29.84 6.39 -1.86
N VAL A 107 29.22 7.04 -0.87
CA VAL A 107 28.39 6.42 0.17
C VAL A 107 26.92 6.48 -0.26
N SER A 108 26.23 5.35 -0.19
CA SER A 108 24.78 5.31 -0.34
C SER A 108 24.12 5.50 1.03
N SER A 109 23.15 6.40 1.14
CA SER A 109 22.29 6.54 2.32
C SER A 109 20.85 6.22 1.94
N PRO A 110 20.47 4.93 1.98
CA PRO A 110 19.10 4.52 1.71
C PRO A 110 18.17 5.01 2.82
N ALA A 111 17.05 5.61 2.43
CA ALA A 111 16.04 6.13 3.34
C ALA A 111 14.78 5.26 3.29
N ASN A 112 14.07 5.18 4.42
CA ASN A 112 12.79 4.49 4.47
C ASN A 112 11.80 5.21 3.54
N ALA A 113 11.13 4.49 2.64
CA ALA A 113 10.15 5.05 1.72
C ALA A 113 8.91 5.62 2.42
N ALA A 114 8.69 5.24 3.68
CA ALA A 114 7.61 5.77 4.52
C ALA A 114 7.97 7.08 5.24
N TYR A 115 9.19 7.60 5.07
CA TYR A 115 9.57 8.83 5.75
C TYR A 115 8.82 10.04 5.24
N GLU A 116 8.47 10.89 6.19
CA GLU A 116 7.94 12.22 5.93
C GLU A 116 9.05 13.25 5.65
N PRO A 117 8.70 14.45 5.13
CA PRO A 117 9.70 15.44 4.74
C PRO A 117 10.71 15.81 5.84
N ASP A 118 10.30 15.85 7.10
CA ASP A 118 11.20 16.22 8.21
C ASP A 118 12.13 15.08 8.63
N GLU A 119 11.63 13.85 8.66
CA GLU A 119 12.45 12.67 8.91
C GLU A 119 13.49 12.47 7.80
N LEU A 120 13.06 12.57 6.55
CA LEU A 120 13.96 12.50 5.40
C LEU A 120 14.96 13.65 5.42
N ALA A 121 14.52 14.88 5.69
CA ALA A 121 15.43 16.02 5.80
C ALA A 121 16.44 15.84 6.94
N HIS A 122 16.05 15.23 8.06
CA HIS A 122 16.96 14.90 9.15
C HIS A 122 18.05 13.93 8.67
N GLN A 123 17.69 12.81 8.04
CA GLN A 123 18.68 11.87 7.48
C GLN A 123 19.57 12.53 6.43
N LEU A 124 19.01 13.32 5.50
CA LEU A 124 19.79 13.99 4.45
C LEU A 124 20.82 14.97 5.04
N LYS A 125 20.45 15.71 6.10
CA LYS A 125 21.35 16.62 6.81
C LYS A 125 22.42 15.88 7.59
N ASP A 126 22.02 14.90 8.41
CA ASP A 126 22.93 14.17 9.29
C ASP A 126 23.95 13.34 8.49
N SER A 127 23.50 12.69 7.42
CA SER A 127 24.37 11.95 6.50
C SER A 127 25.28 12.86 5.65
N GLY A 128 24.95 14.15 5.54
CA GLY A 128 25.69 15.10 4.70
C GLY A 128 25.44 14.92 3.19
N ALA A 129 24.32 14.30 2.81
CA ALA A 129 23.95 13.99 1.43
C ALA A 129 24.06 15.20 0.49
N LYS A 130 24.67 15.00 -0.68
CA LYS A 130 24.88 16.03 -1.72
C LYS A 130 23.93 15.89 -2.91
N VAL A 131 23.37 14.70 -3.08
CA VAL A 131 22.54 14.27 -4.19
C VAL A 131 21.40 13.42 -3.63
N LEU A 132 20.23 13.50 -4.24
CA LEU A 132 19.07 12.67 -3.90
C LEU A 132 18.56 11.92 -5.13
N PHE A 133 18.48 10.60 -5.05
CA PHE A 133 17.71 9.78 -5.97
C PHE A 133 16.36 9.44 -5.33
N THR A 134 15.28 9.62 -6.08
CA THR A 134 13.93 9.29 -5.66
C THR A 134 13.14 8.61 -6.78
N VAL A 135 11.92 8.19 -6.50
CA VAL A 135 10.95 7.67 -7.48
C VAL A 135 9.78 8.64 -7.60
N GLN A 136 9.06 8.62 -8.73
CA GLN A 136 7.97 9.57 -8.97
C GLN A 136 6.90 9.58 -7.85
N PRO A 137 6.44 8.43 -7.29
CA PRO A 137 5.48 8.43 -6.17
C PRO A 137 5.96 9.16 -4.92
N LEU A 138 7.27 9.29 -4.72
CA LEU A 138 7.89 9.91 -3.54
C LEU A 138 8.48 11.29 -3.84
N LEU A 139 8.31 11.80 -5.07
CA LEU A 139 8.97 13.03 -5.52
C LEU A 139 8.54 14.26 -4.72
N ALA A 140 7.26 14.37 -4.35
CA ALA A 140 6.76 15.52 -3.59
C ALA A 140 7.44 15.62 -2.21
N THR A 141 7.52 14.51 -1.48
CA THR A 141 8.20 14.40 -0.19
C THR A 141 9.71 14.65 -0.34
N ALA A 142 10.33 14.07 -1.38
CA ALA A 142 11.74 14.26 -1.70
C ALA A 142 12.10 15.73 -1.93
N LEU A 143 11.26 16.48 -2.67
CA LEU A 143 11.48 17.90 -2.95
C LEU A 143 11.44 18.74 -1.68
N LYS A 144 10.42 18.55 -0.83
CA LYS A 144 10.29 19.25 0.46
C LYS A 144 11.48 18.95 1.38
N ALA A 145 11.88 17.68 1.47
CA ALA A 145 13.01 17.28 2.29
C ALA A 145 14.34 17.82 1.75
N ALA A 146 14.54 17.78 0.43
CA ALA A 146 15.73 18.31 -0.24
C ALA A 146 15.87 19.82 -0.02
N GLU A 147 14.77 20.58 -0.10
CA GLU A 147 14.76 22.01 0.20
C GLU A 147 15.21 22.27 1.66
N LYS A 148 14.59 21.57 2.62
CA LYS A 148 14.97 21.64 4.04
C LYS A 148 16.44 21.28 4.27
N ALA A 149 16.96 20.29 3.54
CA ALA A 149 18.35 19.82 3.58
C ALA A 149 19.33 20.65 2.71
N LYS A 150 18.84 21.67 1.99
CA LYS A 150 19.60 22.52 1.06
C LYS A 150 20.27 21.75 -0.09
N ILE A 151 19.63 20.67 -0.56
CA ILE A 151 20.01 19.98 -1.79
C ILE A 151 19.29 20.65 -2.96
N PRO A 152 20.01 21.23 -3.94
CA PRO A 152 19.38 21.94 -5.04
C PRO A 152 18.57 20.98 -5.93
N LYS A 153 17.48 21.46 -6.54
CA LYS A 153 16.62 20.69 -7.44
C LYS A 153 17.40 20.01 -8.58
N SER A 154 18.47 20.64 -9.07
CA SER A 154 19.37 20.09 -10.11
C SER A 154 20.19 18.88 -9.67
N ARG A 155 20.17 18.54 -8.37
CA ARG A 155 20.84 17.36 -7.78
C ARG A 155 19.81 16.30 -7.33
N ILE A 156 18.59 16.37 -7.86
CA ILE A 156 17.52 15.39 -7.63
C ILE A 156 17.28 14.61 -8.92
N TYR A 157 17.34 13.28 -8.82
CA TYR A 157 17.27 12.36 -9.95
C TYR A 157 16.15 11.34 -9.74
N LEU A 158 15.54 10.87 -10.83
CA LEU A 158 14.46 9.89 -10.79
C LEU A 158 14.93 8.49 -11.14
N CYS A 159 14.59 7.51 -10.31
CA CYS A 159 14.63 6.09 -10.64
C CYS A 159 13.26 5.69 -11.20
N GLU A 160 13.19 5.32 -12.47
CA GLU A 160 11.91 5.05 -13.12
C GLU A 160 11.22 3.78 -12.60
N MET A 161 9.93 3.90 -12.33
CA MET A 161 9.02 2.81 -11.97
C MET A 161 8.02 2.49 -13.09
N GLU A 162 7.40 1.33 -12.99
CA GLU A 162 6.35 0.93 -13.93
C GLU A 162 5.12 1.84 -13.76
N GLY A 163 4.59 2.36 -14.87
CA GLY A 163 3.44 3.27 -14.87
C GLY A 163 3.78 4.74 -14.54
N ASP A 164 5.06 5.09 -14.39
CA ASP A 164 5.48 6.48 -14.21
C ASP A 164 5.11 7.35 -15.44
N LYS A 165 4.87 8.64 -15.18
CA LYS A 165 4.69 9.63 -16.24
C LYS A 165 6.07 10.02 -16.76
N ASP A 166 6.17 10.39 -18.03
CA ASP A 166 7.44 10.89 -18.55
C ASP A 166 7.72 12.30 -18.02
N LEU A 167 8.53 12.37 -16.96
CA LEU A 167 9.07 13.61 -16.37
C LEU A 167 10.55 13.83 -16.74
N SER A 168 11.04 13.14 -17.77
CA SER A 168 12.46 13.13 -18.13
C SER A 168 12.98 14.46 -18.71
N SER A 169 12.08 15.40 -19.00
CA SER A 169 12.39 16.79 -19.36
C SER A 169 12.62 17.69 -18.14
N GLU A 170 12.04 17.34 -16.98
CA GLU A 170 12.13 18.13 -15.75
C GLU A 170 13.21 17.60 -14.79
N TYR A 171 13.34 16.28 -14.72
CA TYR A 171 14.31 15.60 -13.87
C TYR A 171 15.07 14.58 -14.67
N LYS A 172 16.40 14.56 -14.47
CA LYS A 172 17.25 13.58 -15.12
C LYS A 172 17.01 12.20 -14.51
N THR A 173 16.80 11.20 -15.36
CA THR A 173 16.45 9.85 -14.92
C THR A 173 17.66 8.91 -14.88
N LEU A 174 17.54 7.81 -14.15
CA LEU A 174 18.58 6.80 -14.07
C LEU A 174 18.81 6.13 -15.43
N ALA A 175 17.76 5.88 -16.22
CA ALA A 175 17.93 5.36 -17.58
C ALA A 175 18.64 6.37 -18.52
N GLN A 176 18.39 7.68 -18.39
CA GLN A 176 19.14 8.70 -19.12
C GLN A 176 20.62 8.68 -18.72
N LEU A 177 20.94 8.61 -17.42
CA LEU A 177 22.32 8.50 -16.92
C LEU A 177 23.01 7.24 -17.46
N LEU A 178 22.34 6.09 -17.48
CA LEU A 178 22.87 4.85 -18.07
C LEU A 178 23.22 5.03 -19.56
N ARG A 179 22.29 5.60 -20.35
CA ARG A 179 22.50 5.84 -21.79
C ARG A 179 23.67 6.78 -22.05
N GLU A 180 23.78 7.87 -21.28
CA GLU A 180 24.92 8.79 -21.39
C GLU A 180 26.23 8.07 -21.05
N GLY A 181 26.24 7.33 -19.94
CA GLY A 181 27.38 6.56 -19.44
C GLY A 181 27.98 5.58 -20.44
N ALA A 182 27.15 4.99 -21.32
CA ALA A 182 27.60 4.08 -22.38
C ALA A 182 28.55 4.75 -23.39
N SER A 183 28.47 6.07 -23.58
CA SER A 183 29.31 6.84 -24.49
C SER A 183 30.50 7.53 -23.83
N LEU A 184 30.58 7.50 -22.49
CA LEU A 184 31.61 8.19 -21.72
C LEU A 184 32.87 7.34 -21.53
N PRO A 185 34.04 7.98 -21.35
CA PRO A 185 35.30 7.28 -21.06
C PRO A 185 35.22 6.55 -19.72
N GLU A 186 36.07 5.53 -19.55
CA GLU A 186 36.18 4.78 -18.30
C GLU A 186 36.58 5.67 -17.12
N VAL A 187 36.00 5.39 -15.95
CA VAL A 187 36.38 6.05 -14.70
C VAL A 187 37.65 5.43 -14.15
N GLU A 188 38.49 6.25 -13.51
CA GLU A 188 39.72 5.78 -12.88
C GLU A 188 39.46 4.61 -11.90
N PRO A 189 40.38 3.64 -11.80
CA PRO A 189 40.24 2.57 -10.82
C PRO A 189 40.34 3.13 -9.40
N VAL A 190 39.63 2.51 -8.48
CA VAL A 190 39.72 2.82 -7.06
C VAL A 190 41.12 2.48 -6.53
N ARG A 191 41.76 3.42 -5.82
CA ARG A 191 43.11 3.28 -5.25
C ARG A 191 43.03 3.12 -3.74
N TRP A 192 42.77 1.91 -3.30
CA TRP A 192 42.70 1.58 -1.87
C TRP A 192 44.04 1.13 -1.32
N THR A 193 44.29 1.50 -0.06
CA THR A 193 45.38 0.93 0.74
C THR A 193 44.89 -0.34 1.45
N LYS A 194 45.80 -1.18 1.94
CA LYS A 194 45.42 -2.41 2.63
C LYS A 194 44.49 -2.13 3.84
N GLY A 195 43.44 -2.93 3.95
CA GLY A 195 42.38 -2.83 4.94
C GLY A 195 41.37 -1.71 4.69
N GLN A 196 41.38 -1.04 3.51
CA GLN A 196 40.47 0.08 3.27
C GLN A 196 39.00 -0.35 3.26
N SER A 197 38.67 -1.57 2.78
CA SER A 197 37.30 -2.08 2.82
C SER A 197 36.70 -2.10 4.22
N ALA A 198 37.53 -2.28 5.24
CA ALA A 198 37.14 -2.34 6.65
C ALA A 198 36.91 -0.97 7.28
N ARG A 199 37.41 0.11 6.65
CA ARG A 199 37.33 1.48 7.18
C ARG A 199 36.39 2.36 6.36
N GLN A 200 36.26 2.07 5.06
CA GLN A 200 35.48 2.83 4.10
C GLN A 200 33.98 2.57 4.29
N VAL A 201 33.23 3.61 4.61
CA VAL A 201 31.75 3.54 4.68
C VAL A 201 31.21 3.26 3.28
N ALA A 202 30.34 2.25 3.17
CA ALA A 202 29.59 1.94 1.96
C ALA A 202 28.15 2.43 2.08
N PHE A 203 27.52 2.14 3.22
CA PHE A 203 26.13 2.50 3.50
C PHE A 203 25.99 3.29 4.80
N LEU A 204 25.06 4.24 4.78
CA LEU A 204 24.50 4.91 5.95
C LEU A 204 23.03 4.54 6.08
N CYS A 205 22.74 3.46 6.81
CA CYS A 205 21.38 3.00 7.09
C CYS A 205 20.92 3.57 8.43
N TYR A 206 19.74 4.18 8.47
CA TYR A 206 19.23 4.77 9.71
C TYR A 206 18.40 3.74 10.48
N SER A 207 18.75 3.50 11.74
CA SER A 207 17.98 2.65 12.65
C SER A 207 17.16 3.50 13.63
N SER A 208 15.88 3.18 13.79
CA SER A 208 15.03 3.73 14.84
C SER A 208 15.52 3.18 16.18
N GLY A 209 16.39 3.92 16.85
CA GLY A 209 16.82 3.55 18.20
C GLY A 209 15.62 3.47 19.15
N THR A 210 15.78 2.72 20.24
CA THR A 210 14.75 2.43 21.26
C THR A 210 14.24 3.63 22.09
N SER A 211 14.47 4.89 21.69
CA SER A 211 14.01 6.08 22.45
C SER A 211 14.29 7.46 21.79
N GLY A 212 14.65 7.55 20.51
CA GLY A 212 15.01 8.83 19.90
C GLY A 212 15.05 8.86 18.37
N LEU A 213 15.44 10.01 17.81
CA LEU A 213 15.59 10.21 16.35
C LEU A 213 16.46 9.10 15.73
N PRO A 214 16.16 8.65 14.49
CA PRO A 214 16.91 7.58 13.84
C PRO A 214 18.42 7.87 13.79
N LYS A 215 19.25 6.87 14.08
CA LYS A 215 20.71 7.00 14.12
C LYS A 215 21.31 6.47 12.83
N GLY A 216 22.18 7.24 12.17
CA GLY A 216 22.91 6.78 10.99
C GLY A 216 23.95 5.72 11.32
N VAL A 217 23.74 4.48 10.90
CA VAL A 217 24.68 3.36 11.10
C VAL A 217 25.70 3.34 9.97
N MET A 218 26.99 3.45 10.31
CA MET A 218 28.12 3.43 9.36
C MET A 218 28.52 2.00 9.03
N ILE A 219 28.08 1.50 7.88
CA ILE A 219 28.33 0.14 7.41
C ILE A 219 29.46 0.17 6.38
N SER A 220 30.57 -0.51 6.67
CA SER A 220 31.71 -0.56 5.75
C SER A 220 31.51 -1.57 4.62
N HIS A 221 32.33 -1.46 3.56
CA HIS A 221 32.36 -2.45 2.49
C HIS A 221 32.64 -3.87 3.03
N ARG A 222 33.58 -4.01 3.97
CA ARG A 222 33.92 -5.30 4.58
C ARG A 222 32.76 -5.87 5.38
N ASN A 223 31.95 -5.06 6.03
CA ASN A 223 30.83 -5.55 6.82
C ASN A 223 29.79 -6.27 5.93
N VAL A 224 29.45 -5.67 4.79
CA VAL A 224 28.53 -6.25 3.79
C VAL A 224 29.11 -7.53 3.18
N ILE A 225 30.38 -7.50 2.79
CA ILE A 225 31.09 -8.66 2.23
C ILE A 225 31.11 -9.80 3.25
N ALA A 226 31.46 -9.51 4.52
CA ALA A 226 31.47 -10.48 5.60
C ALA A 226 30.11 -11.15 5.73
N ASN A 227 29.04 -10.38 5.94
CA ASN A 227 27.74 -10.96 6.22
C ASN A 227 27.15 -11.71 5.00
N THR A 228 27.44 -11.26 3.79
CA THR A 228 27.08 -11.97 2.55
C THR A 228 27.74 -13.34 2.46
N VAL A 229 29.05 -13.43 2.75
CA VAL A 229 29.78 -14.70 2.77
C VAL A 229 29.32 -15.58 3.93
N GLN A 230 29.12 -15.01 5.12
CA GLN A 230 28.67 -15.74 6.31
C GLN A 230 27.32 -16.41 6.08
N PHE A 231 26.32 -15.64 5.63
CA PHE A 231 24.98 -16.17 5.37
C PHE A 231 25.01 -17.17 4.21
N SER A 232 25.67 -16.85 3.08
CA SER A 232 25.78 -17.79 1.96
C SER A 232 26.48 -19.09 2.32
N THR A 233 27.49 -19.04 3.20
CA THR A 233 28.22 -20.23 3.69
C THR A 233 27.31 -21.09 4.58
N TYR A 234 26.58 -20.46 5.50
CA TYR A 234 25.64 -21.13 6.39
C TYR A 234 24.52 -21.84 5.60
N GLU A 235 23.94 -21.15 4.62
CA GLU A 235 22.86 -21.64 3.77
C GLU A 235 23.27 -22.78 2.83
N LYS A 236 24.55 -22.85 2.45
CA LYS A 236 25.02 -23.67 1.32
C LYS A 236 24.57 -25.13 1.44
N ARG A 237 24.78 -25.73 2.61
CA ARG A 237 24.42 -27.13 2.88
C ARG A 237 22.93 -27.38 2.62
N GLY A 238 22.07 -26.53 3.18
CA GLY A 238 20.63 -26.65 3.03
C GLY A 238 20.17 -26.50 1.58
N ARG A 239 20.71 -25.48 0.89
CA ARG A 239 20.40 -25.22 -0.51
C ARG A 239 20.80 -26.39 -1.43
N GLU A 240 21.97 -26.97 -1.21
CA GLU A 240 22.43 -28.13 -1.96
C GLU A 240 21.55 -29.37 -1.75
N ARG A 241 20.96 -29.55 -0.56
CA ARG A 241 19.97 -30.62 -0.34
C ARG A 241 18.65 -30.37 -1.08
N ILE A 242 18.23 -29.11 -1.19
CA ILE A 242 16.95 -28.75 -1.82
C ILE A 242 16.96 -28.96 -3.33
N GLY A 243 18.06 -28.63 -4.00
CA GLY A 243 18.11 -28.68 -5.46
C GLY A 243 19.46 -29.03 -6.06
N GLY A 244 20.34 -29.67 -5.28
CA GLY A 244 21.65 -30.14 -5.72
C GLY A 244 22.73 -29.06 -5.74
N PRO A 245 23.97 -29.43 -6.13
CA PRO A 245 25.05 -28.50 -6.37
C PRO A 245 24.60 -27.44 -7.38
N ASN A 246 24.98 -26.19 -7.14
CA ASN A 246 24.56 -25.11 -8.02
C ASN A 246 23.37 -24.30 -7.49
N TYR A 247 22.48 -24.89 -6.68
CA TYR A 247 21.07 -24.47 -6.54
C TYR A 247 20.82 -22.95 -6.50
N ARG A 248 19.88 -22.50 -7.34
CA ARG A 248 19.50 -21.09 -7.53
C ARG A 248 18.01 -20.96 -7.28
N ASP A 249 17.64 -19.98 -6.47
CA ASP A 249 16.26 -19.68 -6.14
C ASP A 249 15.71 -18.54 -7.01
N VAL A 250 14.39 -18.56 -7.15
CA VAL A 250 13.61 -17.37 -7.48
C VAL A 250 13.07 -16.83 -6.16
N ALA A 251 13.68 -15.76 -5.67
CA ALA A 251 13.41 -15.12 -4.40
C ALA A 251 12.42 -13.96 -4.53
N LEU A 252 11.57 -13.79 -3.53
CA LEU A 252 10.73 -12.60 -3.39
C LEU A 252 11.57 -11.38 -2.94
N GLY A 253 11.50 -10.30 -3.72
CA GLY A 253 12.07 -8.99 -3.41
C GLY A 253 11.02 -8.00 -2.91
N LEU A 254 10.42 -8.30 -1.75
CA LEU A 254 9.31 -7.50 -1.21
C LEU A 254 9.73 -6.56 -0.08
N LEU A 255 10.65 -6.99 0.78
CA LEU A 255 11.08 -6.16 1.92
C LEU A 255 11.88 -4.95 1.43
N PRO A 256 11.82 -3.80 2.15
CA PRO A 256 12.45 -2.57 1.68
C PRO A 256 13.94 -2.74 1.39
N GLN A 257 14.37 -2.37 0.18
CA GLN A 257 15.78 -2.36 -0.24
C GLN A 257 16.59 -1.29 0.49
N SER A 258 15.93 -0.32 1.13
CA SER A 258 16.56 0.66 2.01
C SER A 258 16.81 0.14 3.43
N HIS A 259 16.09 -0.91 3.85
CA HIS A 259 16.32 -1.56 5.14
C HIS A 259 17.35 -2.66 5.00
N ILE A 260 18.17 -2.84 6.03
CA ILE A 260 19.34 -3.70 6.00
C ILE A 260 19.00 -5.18 5.65
N TYR A 261 17.84 -5.66 6.08
CA TYR A 261 17.32 -6.98 5.73
C TYR A 261 17.12 -7.13 4.21
N GLY A 262 16.35 -6.24 3.57
CA GLY A 262 16.16 -6.27 2.12
C GLY A 262 17.47 -5.99 1.36
N LEU A 263 18.29 -5.08 1.89
CA LEU A 263 19.56 -4.70 1.28
C LEU A 263 20.56 -5.87 1.24
N ILE A 264 20.78 -6.59 2.34
CA ILE A 264 21.83 -7.62 2.38
C ILE A 264 21.27 -9.01 2.08
N VAL A 265 20.26 -9.46 2.83
CA VAL A 265 19.75 -10.85 2.72
C VAL A 265 19.08 -11.08 1.37
N ILE A 266 18.23 -10.14 0.93
CA ILE A 266 17.53 -10.28 -0.34
C ILE A 266 18.42 -9.86 -1.50
N CYS A 267 19.04 -8.68 -1.48
CA CYS A 267 19.76 -8.19 -2.66
C CYS A 267 21.18 -8.76 -2.78
N HIS A 268 22.06 -8.55 -1.79
CA HIS A 268 23.47 -8.98 -1.90
C HIS A 268 23.62 -10.50 -1.87
N CYS A 269 23.00 -11.21 -0.91
CA CYS A 269 23.13 -12.67 -0.82
C CYS A 269 22.52 -13.38 -2.02
N SER A 270 21.36 -12.95 -2.53
CA SER A 270 20.77 -13.55 -3.75
C SER A 270 21.66 -13.31 -4.97
N THR A 271 22.17 -12.08 -5.16
CA THR A 271 23.09 -11.79 -6.27
C THR A 271 24.37 -12.63 -6.18
N TYR A 272 24.95 -12.77 -4.99
CA TYR A 272 26.16 -13.57 -4.78
C TYR A 272 25.94 -15.06 -5.10
N ARG A 273 24.75 -15.59 -4.78
CA ARG A 273 24.36 -16.98 -5.04
C ARG A 273 23.86 -17.24 -6.46
N GLY A 274 23.71 -16.20 -7.28
CA GLY A 274 23.16 -16.31 -8.64
C GLY A 274 21.65 -16.53 -8.69
N ASP A 275 20.95 -16.20 -7.61
CA ASP A 275 19.50 -16.24 -7.51
C ASP A 275 18.85 -15.08 -8.27
N GLN A 276 17.58 -15.25 -8.65
CA GLN A 276 16.75 -14.17 -9.18
C GLN A 276 15.92 -13.54 -8.08
N VAL A 277 15.82 -12.20 -8.07
CA VAL A 277 14.96 -11.46 -7.13
C VAL A 277 13.78 -10.84 -7.88
N ILE A 278 12.56 -11.27 -7.54
CA ILE A 278 11.32 -10.71 -8.08
C ILE A 278 10.89 -9.52 -7.22
N VAL A 279 11.20 -8.31 -7.69
CA VAL A 279 11.02 -7.06 -6.96
C VAL A 279 9.58 -6.57 -7.05
N LEU A 280 8.92 -6.44 -5.89
CA LEU A 280 7.63 -5.76 -5.75
C LEU A 280 7.84 -4.44 -5.00
N PRO A 281 7.23 -3.33 -5.44
CA PRO A 281 7.41 -2.02 -4.78
C PRO A 281 6.97 -2.00 -3.32
N LYS A 282 5.89 -2.72 -3.00
CA LYS A 282 5.20 -2.74 -1.70
C LYS A 282 4.29 -3.99 -1.59
N PHE A 283 3.82 -4.30 -0.38
CA PHE A 283 3.05 -5.52 -0.09
C PHE A 283 1.56 -5.36 -0.33
N GLU A 284 1.07 -5.79 -1.49
CA GLU A 284 -0.36 -5.98 -1.71
C GLU A 284 -0.62 -7.47 -1.90
N ILE A 285 -1.51 -8.05 -1.09
CA ILE A 285 -1.68 -9.52 -1.03
C ILE A 285 -1.98 -10.14 -2.39
N GLN A 286 -2.82 -9.48 -3.21
CA GLN A 286 -3.15 -9.93 -4.56
C GLN A 286 -1.92 -9.93 -5.48
N ASN A 287 -1.15 -8.84 -5.48
CA ASN A 287 0.08 -8.71 -6.28
C ASN A 287 1.17 -9.69 -5.81
N PHE A 288 1.28 -9.89 -4.50
CA PHE A 288 2.18 -10.86 -3.88
C PHE A 288 1.86 -12.29 -4.31
N LEU A 289 0.61 -12.74 -4.19
CA LEU A 289 0.19 -14.09 -4.59
C LEU A 289 0.29 -14.29 -6.11
N THR A 290 -0.10 -13.27 -6.89
CA THR A 290 0.06 -13.27 -8.35
C THR A 290 1.53 -13.41 -8.76
N ALA A 291 2.44 -12.69 -8.09
CA ALA A 291 3.88 -12.79 -8.37
C ALA A 291 4.43 -14.18 -8.04
N ILE A 292 4.02 -14.78 -6.91
CA ILE A 292 4.44 -16.15 -6.53
C ILE A 292 4.07 -17.14 -7.64
N GLN A 293 2.81 -17.12 -8.08
CA GLN A 293 2.31 -17.99 -9.14
C GLN A 293 3.02 -17.73 -10.48
N ARG A 294 3.04 -16.46 -10.93
CA ARG A 294 3.54 -16.07 -12.25
C ARG A 294 5.03 -16.36 -12.42
N PHE A 295 5.84 -16.01 -11.42
CA PHE A 295 7.29 -16.15 -11.48
C PHE A 295 7.81 -17.41 -10.80
N ARG A 296 6.91 -18.27 -10.31
CA ARG A 296 7.25 -19.53 -9.63
C ARG A 296 8.25 -19.30 -8.48
N ILE A 297 7.96 -18.30 -7.64
CA ILE A 297 8.83 -17.90 -6.53
C ILE A 297 9.00 -19.07 -5.56
N SER A 298 10.25 -19.44 -5.31
CA SER A 298 10.64 -20.60 -4.48
C SER A 298 11.04 -20.22 -3.05
N SER A 299 11.48 -18.99 -2.85
CA SER A 299 11.87 -18.48 -1.53
C SER A 299 11.14 -17.18 -1.19
N LEU A 300 10.41 -17.21 -0.07
CA LEU A 300 9.70 -16.05 0.46
C LEU A 300 10.54 -15.41 1.58
N PHE A 301 10.98 -14.18 1.37
CA PHE A 301 11.58 -13.34 2.41
C PHE A 301 10.52 -12.35 2.89
N ILE A 302 9.92 -12.63 4.04
CA ILE A 302 8.79 -11.86 4.57
C ILE A 302 8.96 -11.59 6.07
N VAL A 303 7.99 -10.90 6.66
CA VAL A 303 7.93 -10.56 8.09
C VAL A 303 6.70 -11.20 8.75
N PRO A 304 6.68 -11.37 10.09
CA PRO A 304 5.57 -12.06 10.77
C PRO A 304 4.16 -11.55 10.44
N PRO A 305 3.90 -10.23 10.27
CA PRO A 305 2.58 -9.75 9.87
C PRO A 305 2.06 -10.32 8.54
N ILE A 306 2.95 -10.57 7.56
CA ILE A 306 2.56 -11.18 6.29
C ILE A 306 2.24 -12.66 6.49
N VAL A 307 2.99 -13.36 7.35
CA VAL A 307 2.69 -14.75 7.71
C VAL A 307 1.30 -14.86 8.36
N ILE A 308 0.98 -13.96 9.30
CA ILE A 308 -0.33 -13.89 9.95
C ILE A 308 -1.43 -13.62 8.92
N ALA A 309 -1.21 -12.67 8.00
CA ALA A 309 -2.16 -12.38 6.94
C ALA A 309 -2.42 -13.60 6.04
N MET A 310 -1.39 -14.40 5.75
CA MET A 310 -1.55 -15.66 5.00
C MET A 310 -2.38 -16.67 5.79
N VAL A 311 -2.02 -16.94 7.06
CA VAL A 311 -2.72 -17.91 7.91
C VAL A 311 -4.20 -17.55 8.09
N LYS A 312 -4.53 -16.26 8.17
CA LYS A 312 -5.91 -15.76 8.33
C LYS A 312 -6.75 -15.82 7.04
N ASN A 313 -6.15 -16.08 5.87
CA ASN A 313 -6.86 -16.03 4.58
C ASN A 313 -6.69 -17.31 3.74
N PRO A 314 -6.93 -18.52 4.28
CA PRO A 314 -6.66 -19.77 3.57
C PRO A 314 -7.46 -19.93 2.28
N GLU A 315 -8.72 -19.46 2.25
CA GLU A 315 -9.55 -19.49 1.03
C GLU A 315 -9.01 -18.62 -0.10
N LEU A 316 -8.39 -17.49 0.23
CA LEU A 316 -7.72 -16.65 -0.77
C LEU A 316 -6.47 -17.35 -1.29
N LEU A 317 -5.66 -17.93 -0.40
CA LEU A 317 -4.44 -18.64 -0.79
C LEU A 317 -4.75 -19.83 -1.72
N ALA A 318 -5.86 -20.54 -1.48
CA ALA A 318 -6.30 -21.66 -2.31
C ALA A 318 -6.64 -21.27 -3.76
N LYS A 319 -6.85 -19.98 -4.06
CA LYS A 319 -7.10 -19.48 -5.42
C LYS A 319 -5.84 -19.35 -6.27
N PHE A 320 -4.65 -19.53 -5.70
CA PHE A 320 -3.37 -19.36 -6.39
C PHE A 320 -2.52 -20.64 -6.31
N ASP A 321 -1.73 -20.89 -7.35
CA ASP A 321 -0.69 -21.91 -7.33
C ASP A 321 0.55 -21.42 -6.56
N LEU A 322 0.66 -21.86 -5.32
CA LEU A 322 1.80 -21.58 -4.43
C LEU A 322 2.78 -22.77 -4.34
N SER A 323 2.66 -23.77 -5.22
CA SER A 323 3.47 -25.01 -5.18
C SER A 323 4.97 -24.82 -5.46
N SER A 324 5.36 -23.66 -6.00
CA SER A 324 6.76 -23.32 -6.24
C SER A 324 7.54 -23.05 -4.96
N VAL A 325 6.86 -22.58 -3.92
CA VAL A 325 7.48 -22.15 -2.67
C VAL A 325 8.02 -23.36 -1.91
N LYS A 326 9.28 -23.28 -1.51
CA LYS A 326 10.01 -24.29 -0.74
C LYS A 326 10.47 -23.75 0.60
N ILE A 327 10.87 -22.48 0.63
CA ILE A 327 11.44 -21.82 1.80
C ILE A 327 10.65 -20.57 2.09
N LEU A 328 10.36 -20.36 3.37
CA LEU A 328 9.96 -19.08 3.91
C LEU A 328 10.98 -18.70 4.96
N PHE A 329 11.58 -17.53 4.82
CA PHE A 329 12.50 -16.96 5.80
C PHE A 329 11.87 -15.69 6.38
N THR A 330 11.79 -15.62 7.70
CA THR A 330 11.25 -14.49 8.44
C THR A 330 12.23 -14.00 9.51
N GLY A 331 12.11 -12.74 9.87
CA GLY A 331 12.95 -12.09 10.89
C GLY A 331 12.39 -10.71 11.20
N ALA A 332 13.23 -9.85 11.77
CA ALA A 332 12.92 -8.48 12.23
C ALA A 332 11.92 -8.38 13.41
N ALA A 333 11.02 -9.35 13.58
CA ALA A 333 10.17 -9.48 14.75
C ALA A 333 9.97 -10.96 15.11
N PRO A 334 9.62 -11.28 16.37
CA PRO A 334 9.30 -12.65 16.76
C PRO A 334 8.13 -13.21 15.94
N LEU A 335 8.29 -14.44 15.43
CA LEU A 335 7.16 -15.23 14.91
C LEU A 335 6.69 -16.18 16.01
N GLY A 336 5.43 -16.04 16.43
CA GLY A 336 4.80 -16.96 17.38
C GLY A 336 4.89 -18.41 16.90
N GLN A 337 5.24 -19.32 17.81
CA GLN A 337 5.38 -20.74 17.50
C GLN A 337 4.08 -21.30 16.88
N GLU A 338 2.92 -20.93 17.42
CA GLU A 338 1.63 -21.36 16.90
C GLU A 338 1.38 -20.87 15.46
N THR A 339 1.68 -19.61 15.16
CA THR A 339 1.55 -19.08 13.78
C THR A 339 2.42 -19.86 12.80
N ALA A 340 3.64 -20.23 13.20
CA ALA A 340 4.51 -21.08 12.39
C ALA A 340 3.93 -22.49 12.19
N VAL A 341 3.34 -23.07 13.24
CA VAL A 341 2.64 -24.36 13.17
C VAL A 341 1.44 -24.28 12.22
N ASN A 342 0.59 -23.27 12.36
CA ASN A 342 -0.60 -23.10 11.51
C ASN A 342 -0.23 -22.94 10.03
N LEU A 343 0.81 -22.15 9.74
CA LEU A 343 1.31 -22.05 8.37
C LEU A 343 1.89 -23.38 7.86
N SER A 344 2.59 -24.13 8.72
CA SER A 344 3.14 -25.44 8.34
C SER A 344 2.05 -26.49 8.07
N GLN A 345 0.89 -26.37 8.71
CA GLN A 345 -0.27 -27.21 8.43
C GLN A 345 -0.91 -26.87 7.08
N LEU A 346 -1.01 -25.57 6.75
CA LEU A 346 -1.48 -25.11 5.44
C LEU A 346 -0.52 -25.50 4.31
N PHE A 347 0.80 -25.41 4.55
CA PHE A 347 1.84 -25.72 3.58
C PHE A 347 2.92 -26.66 4.15
N PRO A 348 2.64 -27.98 4.26
CA PRO A 348 3.56 -28.94 4.88
C PRO A 348 4.91 -29.11 4.17
N SER A 349 4.98 -28.75 2.89
CA SER A 349 6.22 -28.80 2.11
C SER A 349 7.16 -27.63 2.40
N TRP A 350 6.68 -26.54 3.00
CA TRP A 350 7.48 -25.34 3.21
C TRP A 350 8.43 -25.50 4.40
N ARG A 351 9.65 -24.99 4.24
CA ARG A 351 10.63 -24.86 5.32
C ARG A 351 10.52 -23.44 5.88
N ILE A 352 9.84 -23.30 7.01
CA ILE A 352 9.60 -22.04 7.71
C ILE A 352 10.78 -21.77 8.64
N ARG A 353 11.61 -20.81 8.26
CA ARG A 353 12.88 -20.50 8.91
C ARG A 353 12.83 -19.12 9.52
N GLN A 354 13.52 -18.97 10.63
CA GLN A 354 13.69 -17.69 11.29
C GLN A 354 15.16 -17.26 11.26
N GLY A 355 15.40 -15.97 11.42
CA GLY A 355 16.72 -15.43 11.65
C GLY A 355 16.64 -14.19 12.52
N TYR A 356 17.75 -13.93 13.22
CA TYR A 356 17.89 -12.76 14.07
C TYR A 356 19.14 -11.97 13.66
N GLY A 357 19.02 -10.66 13.80
CA GLY A 357 19.98 -9.72 13.29
C GLY A 357 19.59 -8.28 13.54
N LEU A 358 20.59 -7.40 13.48
CA LEU A 358 20.43 -5.95 13.64
C LEU A 358 21.18 -5.20 12.55
N THR A 359 20.80 -3.95 12.30
CA THR A 359 21.55 -3.04 11.43
C THR A 359 23.00 -2.91 11.87
N GLU A 360 23.25 -2.86 13.17
CA GLU A 360 24.54 -2.73 13.82
C GLU A 360 25.43 -3.98 13.66
N SER A 361 24.85 -5.12 13.30
CA SER A 361 25.55 -6.37 12.98
C SER A 361 25.69 -6.60 11.46
N CYS A 362 25.30 -5.59 10.66
CA CYS A 362 25.18 -5.58 9.20
C CYS A 362 24.11 -6.51 8.62
N THR A 363 23.68 -7.60 9.26
CA THR A 363 22.30 -8.12 9.26
C THR A 363 22.24 -9.34 10.18
N VAL A 364 22.43 -10.54 9.64
CA VAL A 364 22.10 -11.81 10.27
C VAL A 364 23.23 -12.23 11.20
N VAL A 365 22.87 -12.51 12.46
CA VAL A 365 23.76 -13.09 13.48
C VAL A 365 23.53 -14.59 13.58
N CYS A 366 22.27 -15.03 13.55
CA CYS A 366 21.88 -16.44 13.59
C CYS A 366 20.68 -16.73 12.67
N SER A 367 20.56 -17.99 12.24
CA SER A 367 19.46 -18.45 11.38
C SER A 367 19.12 -19.92 11.62
N SER A 368 17.85 -20.30 11.53
CA SER A 368 17.44 -21.72 11.56
C SER A 368 17.96 -22.45 10.33
N ASP A 369 18.69 -23.56 10.45
CA ASP A 369 19.04 -24.39 9.28
C ASP A 369 17.80 -25.15 8.75
N ILE A 370 17.79 -25.55 7.48
CA ILE A 370 16.63 -26.29 6.92
C ILE A 370 16.45 -27.66 7.56
N ASP A 371 17.54 -28.25 8.06
CA ASP A 371 17.52 -29.57 8.68
C ASP A 371 17.17 -29.43 10.16
N ASP A 372 17.43 -28.28 10.80
CA ASP A 372 17.23 -28.03 12.24
C ASP A 372 16.32 -26.82 12.50
N ILE A 373 15.07 -26.92 12.03
CA ILE A 373 14.03 -25.91 12.30
C ILE A 373 13.39 -26.20 13.66
N TRP A 374 13.49 -25.24 14.57
CA TRP A 374 12.83 -25.27 15.87
C TRP A 374 12.00 -24.00 16.06
N PHE A 375 10.68 -24.12 15.96
CA PHE A 375 9.78 -22.96 16.06
C PHE A 375 9.92 -22.25 17.41
N GLY A 376 9.92 -20.91 17.37
CA GLY A 376 10.26 -20.02 18.49
C GLY A 376 11.74 -19.69 18.60
N SER A 377 12.64 -20.49 18.00
CA SER A 377 14.07 -20.20 17.94
C SER A 377 14.44 -19.36 16.72
N SER A 378 15.44 -18.49 16.88
CA SER A 378 16.11 -17.78 15.77
C SER A 378 17.25 -18.59 15.12
N GLY A 379 17.51 -19.81 15.60
CA GLY A 379 18.45 -20.77 15.03
C GLY A 379 19.89 -20.63 15.50
N SER A 380 20.82 -21.25 14.75
CA SER A 380 22.23 -21.33 15.12
C SER A 380 23.03 -20.14 14.61
N ILE A 381 24.13 -19.84 15.31
CA ILE A 381 25.05 -18.73 15.01
C ILE A 381 25.72 -18.93 13.65
N LEU A 382 25.86 -17.85 12.87
CA LEU A 382 26.57 -17.84 11.59
C LEU A 382 28.10 -17.94 11.77
N PRO A 383 28.85 -18.43 10.76
CA PRO A 383 30.30 -18.58 10.89
C PRO A 383 31.00 -17.24 11.07
N GLY A 384 32.08 -17.20 11.86
CA GLY A 384 32.84 -15.97 12.12
C GLY A 384 32.21 -15.01 13.13
N PHE A 385 31.08 -15.39 13.77
CA PHE A 385 30.58 -14.74 14.97
C PHE A 385 31.10 -15.43 16.23
N GLU A 386 31.45 -14.61 17.22
CA GLU A 386 31.68 -15.00 18.61
C GLU A 386 30.63 -14.30 19.47
N CYS A 387 29.80 -15.08 20.17
CA CYS A 387 28.71 -14.58 20.99
C CYS A 387 28.99 -14.84 22.47
N LYS A 388 28.64 -13.87 23.32
CA LYS A 388 28.61 -14.02 24.79
C LYS A 388 27.21 -13.64 25.28
N VAL A 389 26.79 -14.23 26.38
CA VAL A 389 25.59 -13.81 27.10
C VAL A 389 26.03 -13.28 28.46
N VAL A 390 25.53 -12.11 28.86
CA VAL A 390 25.91 -11.49 30.14
C VAL A 390 24.68 -11.17 30.99
N ASP A 391 24.83 -11.28 32.31
CA ASP A 391 23.80 -10.85 33.26
C ASP A 391 23.73 -9.31 33.37
N PRO A 392 22.73 -8.74 34.06
CA PRO A 392 22.62 -7.29 34.26
C PRO A 392 23.83 -6.65 34.96
N GLU A 393 24.58 -7.42 35.75
CA GLU A 393 25.80 -7.01 36.42
C GLU A 393 27.04 -7.06 35.49
N GLY A 394 26.90 -7.62 34.29
CA GLY A 394 27.95 -7.74 33.28
C GLY A 394 28.82 -9.00 33.39
N ASN A 395 28.44 -9.97 34.23
CA ASN A 395 29.13 -11.25 34.32
C ASN A 395 28.73 -12.17 33.18
N GLU A 396 29.68 -12.94 32.65
CA GLU A 396 29.40 -13.92 31.60
C GLU A 396 28.54 -15.08 32.13
N ILE A 397 27.42 -15.32 31.46
CA ILE A 397 26.56 -16.48 31.68
C ILE A 397 27.14 -17.65 30.89
N THR A 398 27.45 -18.75 31.58
CA THR A 398 28.07 -19.95 30.99
C THR A 398 27.16 -21.17 31.00
N ALA A 399 25.94 -21.05 31.52
CA ALA A 399 24.95 -22.12 31.51
C ALA A 399 23.99 -21.93 30.34
N TYR A 400 23.51 -23.04 29.77
CA TYR A 400 22.37 -23.01 28.86
C TYR A 400 21.09 -22.62 29.61
N ASP A 401 20.06 -22.26 28.86
CA ASP A 401 18.72 -21.98 29.37
C ASP A 401 18.63 -20.81 30.38
N THR A 402 19.68 -19.99 30.47
CA THR A 402 19.76 -18.82 31.35
C THR A 402 19.67 -17.54 30.53
N PRO A 403 18.73 -16.63 30.83
CA PRO A 403 18.56 -15.38 30.08
C PRO A 403 19.64 -14.35 30.42
N GLY A 404 20.04 -13.57 29.41
CA GLY A 404 20.92 -12.40 29.58
C GLY A 404 21.11 -11.63 28.27
N GLU A 405 21.85 -10.53 28.33
CA GLU A 405 22.11 -9.69 27.17
C GLU A 405 23.08 -10.37 26.20
N LEU A 406 22.74 -10.37 24.91
CA LEU A 406 23.62 -10.88 23.86
C LEU A 406 24.70 -9.85 23.47
N LEU A 407 25.95 -10.28 23.51
CA LEU A 407 27.10 -9.56 22.97
C LEU A 407 27.66 -10.32 21.77
N VAL A 408 27.89 -9.62 20.66
CA VAL A 408 28.38 -10.24 19.41
C VAL A 408 29.65 -9.58 18.90
N LYS A 409 30.62 -10.38 18.48
CA LYS A 409 31.83 -9.95 17.78
C LYS A 409 31.91 -10.67 16.43
N SER A 410 32.09 -9.92 15.36
CA SER A 410 32.17 -10.45 13.99
C SER A 410 32.78 -9.39 13.07
N PRO A 411 33.44 -9.77 11.95
CA PRO A 411 33.82 -8.82 10.89
C PRO A 411 32.62 -8.11 10.24
N SER A 412 31.38 -8.58 10.46
CA SER A 412 30.16 -7.89 10.03
C SER A 412 29.67 -6.82 11.01
N VAL A 413 30.18 -6.77 12.25
CA VAL A 413 29.84 -5.69 13.18
C VAL A 413 30.31 -4.36 12.63
N VAL A 414 29.39 -3.40 12.56
CA VAL A 414 29.56 -2.13 11.83
C VAL A 414 30.59 -1.20 12.48
N LEU A 415 30.95 -0.12 11.78
CA LEU A 415 31.92 0.85 12.28
C LEU A 415 31.40 1.60 13.51
N GLY A 416 30.10 1.90 13.54
CA GLY A 416 29.45 2.63 14.61
C GLY A 416 28.30 3.49 14.10
N TYR A 417 27.80 4.37 14.95
CA TYR A 417 26.87 5.44 14.61
C TYR A 417 27.60 6.70 14.17
N LEU A 418 27.11 7.32 13.10
CA LEU A 418 27.56 8.59 12.57
C LEU A 418 27.27 9.70 13.59
N ASN A 419 28.27 10.56 13.83
CA ASN A 419 28.16 11.75 14.69
C ASN A 419 27.61 11.49 16.12
N ASN A 420 27.70 10.26 16.64
CA ASN A 420 27.08 9.89 17.92
C ASN A 420 28.03 9.07 18.82
N GLU A 421 29.05 9.74 19.33
CA GLU A 421 30.09 9.11 20.17
C GLU A 421 29.51 8.47 21.45
N LYS A 422 28.50 9.10 22.06
CA LYS A 422 27.85 8.53 23.25
C LYS A 422 27.24 7.16 22.95
N ALA A 423 26.45 7.06 21.88
CA ALA A 423 25.87 5.77 21.47
C ALA A 423 26.96 4.77 21.06
N ASN A 424 28.06 5.24 20.45
CA ASN A 424 29.16 4.36 20.07
C ASN A 424 29.82 3.69 21.28
N VAL A 425 30.13 4.46 22.33
CA VAL A 425 30.77 3.93 23.54
C VAL A 425 29.83 3.01 24.32
N GLU A 426 28.53 3.30 24.34
CA GLU A 426 27.52 2.48 25.01
C GLU A 426 27.25 1.15 24.29
N THR A 427 27.23 1.17 22.96
CA THR A 427 26.83 0.02 22.12
C THR A 427 28.00 -0.86 21.70
N PHE A 428 29.17 -0.29 21.40
CA PHE A 428 30.32 -1.05 20.89
C PHE A 428 31.47 -1.06 21.90
N VAL A 429 31.43 -2.06 22.77
CA VAL A 429 32.34 -2.16 23.92
C VAL A 429 33.63 -2.88 23.56
N GLN A 430 34.76 -2.28 23.95
CA GLN A 430 36.08 -2.91 23.82
C GLN A 430 36.32 -3.86 24.99
N GLN A 431 36.50 -5.15 24.69
CA GLN A 431 36.94 -6.16 25.65
C GLN A 431 38.34 -6.67 25.28
N LYS A 432 38.93 -7.53 26.13
CA LYS A 432 40.26 -8.12 25.89
C LYS A 432 40.29 -8.94 24.61
N GLU A 433 39.19 -9.61 24.28
CA GLU A 433 39.08 -10.49 23.11
C GLU A 433 38.70 -9.74 21.82
N GLY A 434 38.43 -8.44 21.90
CA GLY A 434 38.06 -7.61 20.77
C GLY A 434 36.87 -6.69 21.05
N ARG A 435 36.37 -6.05 19.99
CA ARG A 435 35.22 -5.13 20.04
C ARG A 435 33.92 -5.92 19.88
N PHE A 436 33.08 -5.88 20.91
CA PHE A 436 31.76 -6.51 20.92
C PHE A 436 30.66 -5.46 20.74
N LEU A 437 29.64 -5.81 19.97
CA LEU A 437 28.36 -5.12 19.92
C LEU A 437 27.48 -5.66 21.05
N ARG A 438 27.01 -4.78 21.93
CA ARG A 438 25.88 -5.05 22.84
C ARG A 438 24.58 -4.89 22.07
N THR A 439 23.82 -5.96 21.92
CA THR A 439 22.61 -5.90 21.09
C THR A 439 21.46 -5.17 21.77
N GLY A 440 21.46 -5.13 23.12
CA GLY A 440 20.33 -4.64 23.90
C GLY A 440 19.15 -5.61 23.94
N ASP A 441 19.34 -6.84 23.45
CA ASP A 441 18.34 -7.90 23.42
C ASP A 441 18.68 -8.97 24.46
N GLU A 442 17.67 -9.38 25.23
CA GLU A 442 17.78 -10.51 26.13
C GLU A 442 17.57 -11.82 25.34
N VAL A 443 18.51 -12.74 25.48
CA VAL A 443 18.48 -14.03 24.80
C VAL A 443 18.72 -15.18 25.75
N VAL A 444 18.31 -16.36 25.31
CA VAL A 444 18.64 -17.64 25.94
C VAL A 444 19.29 -18.53 24.88
N ILE A 445 20.38 -19.20 25.24
CA ILE A 445 21.00 -20.21 24.38
C ILE A 445 20.54 -21.59 24.83
N ARG A 446 19.98 -22.35 23.90
CA ARG A 446 19.42 -23.70 24.13
C ARG A 446 20.01 -24.69 23.15
N LYS A 447 20.05 -25.97 23.51
CA LYS A 447 20.34 -27.03 22.54
C LYS A 447 19.05 -27.47 21.85
N SER A 448 19.06 -27.46 20.52
CA SER A 448 17.98 -28.01 19.70
C SER A 448 17.83 -29.51 19.96
N PRO A 449 16.71 -30.14 19.54
CA PRO A 449 16.57 -31.60 19.57
C PRO A 449 17.70 -32.34 18.83
N GLN A 450 18.40 -31.67 17.91
CA GLN A 450 19.56 -32.22 17.19
C GLN A 450 20.90 -31.97 17.90
N GLY A 451 20.87 -31.28 19.04
CA GLY A 451 22.04 -31.02 19.88
C GLY A 451 22.82 -29.76 19.52
N TYR A 452 22.36 -28.96 18.55
CA TYR A 452 23.02 -27.72 18.14
C TYR A 452 22.57 -26.52 18.97
N GLU A 453 23.47 -25.56 19.17
CA GLU A 453 23.20 -24.36 19.96
C GLU A 453 22.34 -23.36 19.16
N HIS A 454 21.21 -23.01 19.73
CA HIS A 454 20.20 -22.14 19.16
C HIS A 454 20.01 -20.91 20.03
N ILE A 455 19.92 -19.73 19.39
CA ILE A 455 19.56 -18.49 20.06
C ILE A 455 18.03 -18.38 20.09
N TRP A 456 17.51 -18.07 21.27
CA TRP A 456 16.13 -17.69 21.52
C TRP A 456 16.11 -16.24 21.98
N VAL A 457 15.53 -15.37 21.17
CA VAL A 457 15.33 -13.97 21.56
C VAL A 457 14.12 -13.92 22.48
N VAL A 458 14.31 -13.41 23.70
CA VAL A 458 13.24 -13.29 24.70
C VAL A 458 12.50 -11.98 24.49
N ASP A 459 13.21 -10.86 24.56
CA ASP A 459 12.68 -9.52 24.31
C ASP A 459 13.82 -8.47 24.22
N ARG A 460 13.47 -7.21 23.97
CA ARG A 460 14.37 -6.07 24.13
C ARG A 460 14.47 -5.68 25.59
N ILE A 461 15.68 -5.51 26.11
CA ILE A 461 15.93 -5.19 27.53
C ILE A 461 15.22 -3.91 27.98
N LYS A 462 15.10 -2.93 27.08
CA LYS A 462 14.40 -1.67 27.37
C LYS A 462 12.88 -1.77 27.35
N GLU A 463 12.33 -2.82 26.77
CA GLU A 463 10.88 -3.05 26.65
C GLU A 463 10.36 -4.01 27.74
N LEU A 464 11.27 -4.69 28.45
CA LEU A 464 10.93 -5.54 29.58
C LEU A 464 10.22 -4.76 30.69
N ILE A 465 9.03 -5.26 31.05
CA ILE A 465 8.19 -4.74 32.13
C ILE A 465 8.73 -5.28 33.46
N LYS A 466 8.97 -4.40 34.42
CA LYS A 466 9.60 -4.75 35.72
C LYS A 466 8.54 -4.87 36.82
N VAL A 467 8.03 -6.09 37.00
CA VAL A 467 7.00 -6.39 38.01
C VAL A 467 7.66 -6.92 39.29
N LYS A 468 7.74 -6.10 40.33
CA LYS A 468 8.39 -6.42 41.63
C LYS A 468 9.85 -6.88 41.47
N GLY A 469 10.55 -6.30 40.50
CA GLY A 469 11.94 -6.67 40.17
C GLY A 469 12.07 -7.93 39.29
N LEU A 470 10.98 -8.61 38.95
CA LEU A 470 10.95 -9.68 37.96
C LEU A 470 10.70 -9.07 36.57
N GLN A 471 11.46 -9.54 35.58
CA GLN A 471 11.33 -9.08 34.19
C GLN A 471 10.21 -9.86 33.50
N VAL A 472 9.35 -9.12 32.79
CA VAL A 472 8.24 -9.64 32.01
C VAL A 472 8.38 -9.12 30.59
N ALA A 473 8.50 -10.04 29.64
CA ALA A 473 8.59 -9.74 28.21
C ALA A 473 7.20 -9.41 27.63
N PRO A 474 6.94 -8.17 27.15
CA PRO A 474 5.75 -7.86 26.36
C PRO A 474 5.52 -8.86 25.23
N ALA A 475 6.55 -9.22 24.47
CA ALA A 475 6.41 -10.07 23.29
C ALA A 475 5.88 -11.48 23.65
N GLU A 476 6.25 -11.99 24.83
CA GLU A 476 5.73 -13.27 25.33
C GLU A 476 4.23 -13.20 25.65
N LEU A 477 3.76 -12.06 26.18
CA LEU A 477 2.36 -11.84 26.49
C LEU A 477 1.54 -11.54 25.23
N GLU A 478 2.09 -10.77 24.29
CA GLU A 478 1.49 -10.52 22.98
C GLU A 478 1.28 -11.82 22.21
N ALA A 479 2.32 -12.67 22.16
CA ALA A 479 2.22 -13.99 21.52
C ALA A 479 1.11 -14.83 22.14
N CYS A 480 1.04 -14.91 23.48
CA CYS A 480 -0.02 -15.62 24.20
C CYS A 480 -1.41 -15.03 23.94
N LEU A 481 -1.53 -13.70 23.83
CA LEU A 481 -2.80 -13.03 23.61
C LEU A 481 -3.33 -13.22 22.19
N LEU A 482 -2.44 -13.28 21.19
CA LEU A 482 -2.80 -13.55 19.80
C LEU A 482 -3.40 -14.95 19.59
N GLU A 483 -3.22 -15.87 20.52
CA GLU A 483 -3.82 -17.23 20.48
C GLU A 483 -5.31 -17.21 20.89
N HIS A 484 -5.77 -16.16 21.57
CA HIS A 484 -7.16 -16.08 22.01
C HIS A 484 -8.08 -15.75 20.83
N PRO A 485 -9.14 -16.53 20.54
CA PRO A 485 -10.00 -16.34 19.35
C PRO A 485 -10.62 -14.95 19.21
N ALA A 486 -10.79 -14.26 20.35
CA ALA A 486 -11.30 -12.89 20.38
C ALA A 486 -10.27 -11.79 20.08
N VAL A 487 -8.99 -12.12 19.84
CA VAL A 487 -7.89 -11.16 19.65
C VAL A 487 -7.41 -11.19 18.20
N ALA A 488 -7.51 -10.06 17.49
CA ALA A 488 -7.02 -9.90 16.12
C ALA A 488 -5.57 -9.37 16.06
N ASP A 489 -5.24 -8.42 16.93
CA ASP A 489 -3.91 -7.80 17.09
C ASP A 489 -3.79 -7.32 18.55
N VAL A 490 -2.57 -7.16 19.06
CA VAL A 490 -2.34 -6.81 20.47
C VAL A 490 -1.00 -6.10 20.64
N ALA A 491 -0.94 -5.20 21.61
CA ALA A 491 0.30 -4.65 22.14
C ALA A 491 0.27 -4.70 23.67
N VAL A 492 1.38 -5.07 24.29
CA VAL A 492 1.53 -5.11 25.74
C VAL A 492 2.54 -4.05 26.17
N ILE A 493 2.18 -3.24 27.17
CA ILE A 493 3.04 -2.19 27.68
C ILE A 493 3.18 -2.26 29.20
N PRO A 494 4.28 -1.72 29.77
CA PRO A 494 4.33 -1.44 31.19
C PRO A 494 3.36 -0.30 31.54
N VAL A 495 2.59 -0.46 32.61
CA VAL A 495 1.92 0.66 33.28
C VAL A 495 2.42 0.76 34.73
N PRO A 496 2.58 1.98 35.27
CA PRO A 496 3.01 2.16 36.66
C PRO A 496 2.03 1.51 37.66
N ASP A 497 2.58 0.87 38.68
CA ASP A 497 1.83 0.31 39.82
C ASP A 497 2.56 0.64 41.13
N GLU A 498 1.83 1.21 42.09
CA GLU A 498 2.42 1.69 43.37
C GLU A 498 3.12 0.60 44.19
N ARG A 499 2.77 -0.68 43.99
CA ARG A 499 3.29 -1.80 44.79
C ARG A 499 4.24 -2.70 44.01
N ALA A 500 4.08 -2.77 42.69
CA ALA A 500 4.86 -3.63 41.82
C ALA A 500 5.91 -2.87 41.01
N GLY A 501 5.91 -1.53 41.05
CA GLY A 501 6.71 -0.70 40.15
C GLY A 501 5.99 -0.57 38.81
N GLU A 502 5.96 -1.66 38.05
CA GLU A 502 5.21 -1.77 36.81
C GLU A 502 4.33 -3.03 36.81
N VAL A 503 3.26 -3.02 36.02
CA VAL A 503 2.45 -4.19 35.69
C VAL A 503 2.11 -4.22 34.20
N PRO A 504 1.89 -5.40 33.59
CA PRO A 504 1.52 -5.48 32.17
C PRO A 504 0.08 -5.03 31.92
N LYS A 505 -0.12 -4.20 30.90
CA LYS A 505 -1.42 -3.85 30.32
C LYS A 505 -1.46 -4.23 28.85
N ALA A 506 -2.55 -4.83 28.40
CA ALA A 506 -2.76 -5.18 26.99
C ALA A 506 -3.75 -4.22 26.31
N PHE A 507 -3.38 -3.72 25.14
CA PHE A 507 -4.29 -3.11 24.19
C PHE A 507 -4.62 -4.13 23.10
N VAL A 508 -5.91 -4.40 22.88
CA VAL A 508 -6.38 -5.51 22.07
C VAL A 508 -7.30 -5.01 20.96
N VAL A 509 -7.01 -5.41 19.73
CA VAL A 509 -7.97 -5.34 18.61
C VAL A 509 -8.80 -6.60 18.61
N LYS A 510 -10.13 -6.47 18.58
CA LYS A 510 -11.03 -7.63 18.61
C LYS A 510 -11.02 -8.40 17.29
N SER A 511 -11.14 -9.72 17.38
CA SER A 511 -11.41 -10.58 16.23
C SER A 511 -12.81 -10.37 15.66
N ARG A 512 -12.94 -10.54 14.33
CA ARG A 512 -14.20 -10.43 13.58
C ARG A 512 -15.21 -11.53 13.92
N GLU A 513 -14.73 -12.62 14.55
CA GLU A 513 -15.54 -13.79 14.94
C GLU A 513 -16.25 -13.59 16.29
N VAL A 514 -15.98 -12.49 17.00
CA VAL A 514 -16.63 -12.15 18.26
C VAL A 514 -18.02 -11.61 17.98
N SER A 515 -19.05 -12.26 18.51
CA SER A 515 -20.45 -11.82 18.42
C SER A 515 -20.63 -10.43 19.03
N ILE A 516 -21.46 -9.59 18.39
CA ILE A 516 -21.86 -8.26 18.87
C ILE A 516 -22.54 -8.34 20.26
N GLU A 517 -23.11 -9.49 20.60
CA GLU A 517 -23.84 -9.72 21.85
C GLU A 517 -22.92 -10.10 23.02
N GLU A 518 -21.64 -10.43 22.77
CA GLU A 518 -20.70 -10.78 23.83
C GLU A 518 -20.25 -9.54 24.62
N SER A 519 -20.53 -9.54 25.93
CA SER A 519 -20.13 -8.45 26.82
C SER A 519 -18.61 -8.27 26.87
N ASN A 520 -18.14 -7.02 26.70
CA ASN A 520 -16.73 -6.65 26.89
C ASN A 520 -16.16 -7.12 28.22
N ALA A 521 -16.96 -7.11 29.30
CA ALA A 521 -16.52 -7.58 30.61
C ALA A 521 -16.31 -9.10 30.64
N GLY A 522 -17.09 -9.85 29.87
CA GLY A 522 -16.93 -11.29 29.67
C GLY A 522 -15.68 -11.60 28.86
N LEU A 523 -15.47 -10.89 27.75
CA LEU A 523 -14.29 -11.01 26.89
C LEU A 523 -13.00 -10.64 27.61
N ILE A 524 -12.95 -9.50 28.31
CA ILE A 524 -11.77 -9.11 29.13
C ILE A 524 -11.46 -10.19 30.16
N ARG A 525 -12.49 -10.75 30.80
CA ARG A 525 -12.31 -11.83 31.78
C ARG A 525 -11.79 -13.10 31.11
N SER A 526 -12.26 -13.44 29.91
CA SER A 526 -11.77 -14.58 29.13
C SER A 526 -10.30 -14.38 28.75
N ILE A 527 -9.94 -13.22 28.21
CA ILE A 527 -8.58 -12.85 27.82
C ILE A 527 -7.63 -12.89 29.02
N LYS A 528 -8.00 -12.26 30.13
CA LYS A 528 -7.22 -12.31 31.37
C LYS A 528 -7.05 -13.74 31.87
N ARG A 529 -8.14 -14.53 31.90
CA ARG A 529 -8.10 -15.93 32.33
C ARG A 529 -7.21 -16.79 31.43
N HIS A 530 -7.19 -16.52 30.13
CA HIS A 530 -6.30 -17.20 29.18
C HIS A 530 -4.83 -16.97 29.56
N VAL A 531 -4.43 -15.71 29.80
CA VAL A 531 -3.07 -15.41 30.29
C VAL A 531 -2.81 -16.03 31.67
N GLU A 532 -3.78 -15.98 32.59
CA GLU A 532 -3.64 -16.54 33.94
C GLU A 532 -3.44 -18.07 33.96
N LYS A 533 -4.02 -18.77 32.98
CA LYS A 533 -3.89 -20.22 32.82
C LYS A 533 -2.53 -20.60 32.25
N GLU A 534 -2.02 -19.83 31.30
CA GLU A 534 -0.81 -20.18 30.54
C GLU A 534 0.47 -19.55 31.13
N LYS A 535 0.37 -18.48 31.95
CA LYS A 535 1.52 -17.69 32.43
C LYS A 535 1.59 -17.56 33.96
N ALA A 536 2.82 -17.40 34.45
CA ALA A 536 3.10 -17.20 35.87
C ALA A 536 2.52 -15.88 36.42
N ARG A 537 2.20 -15.85 37.72
CA ARG A 537 1.47 -14.75 38.38
C ARG A 537 2.02 -13.34 38.17
N HIS A 538 3.34 -13.18 38.08
CA HIS A 538 3.97 -11.87 37.87
C HIS A 538 3.80 -11.35 36.43
N LYS A 539 3.37 -12.20 35.48
CA LYS A 539 3.11 -11.85 34.07
C LYS A 539 1.62 -11.57 33.77
N TRP A 540 0.75 -11.70 34.76
CA TRP A 540 -0.68 -11.49 34.56
C TRP A 540 -0.97 -10.02 34.17
N LEU A 541 -2.03 -9.80 33.39
CA LEU A 541 -2.47 -8.47 32.92
C LEU A 541 -3.13 -7.65 34.04
N ALA A 542 -2.38 -7.41 35.12
CA ALA A 542 -2.82 -6.65 36.28
C ALA A 542 -3.07 -5.17 35.94
N GLY A 543 -2.40 -4.64 34.91
CA GLY A 543 -2.65 -3.31 34.34
C GLY A 543 -3.93 -3.22 33.50
N GLY A 544 -4.56 -4.35 33.20
CA GLY A 544 -5.84 -4.41 32.49
C GLY A 544 -5.75 -4.87 31.03
N VAL A 545 -6.93 -4.96 30.42
CA VAL A 545 -7.11 -5.18 28.98
C VAL A 545 -8.00 -4.05 28.50
N GLU A 546 -7.58 -3.37 27.45
CA GLU A 546 -8.33 -2.29 26.81
C GLU A 546 -8.55 -2.64 25.34
N PHE A 547 -9.78 -2.52 24.87
CA PHE A 547 -10.09 -2.74 23.46
C PHE A 547 -9.91 -1.45 22.68
N ILE A 548 -9.20 -1.56 21.56
CA ILE A 548 -8.99 -0.48 20.60
C ILE A 548 -9.17 -1.01 19.18
N ASP A 549 -9.53 -0.13 18.25
CA ASP A 549 -9.86 -0.56 16.89
C ASP A 549 -8.62 -0.93 16.07
N VAL A 550 -7.48 -0.31 16.39
CA VAL A 550 -6.18 -0.58 15.77
C VAL A 550 -5.07 -0.37 16.79
N ILE A 551 -4.05 -1.21 16.78
CA ILE A 551 -2.84 -0.96 17.57
C ILE A 551 -2.14 0.29 17.01
N PRO A 552 -1.94 1.36 17.81
CA PRO A 552 -1.29 2.58 17.34
C PRO A 552 0.11 2.25 16.89
N LYS A 553 0.27 2.30 15.57
CA LYS A 553 1.54 2.33 14.86
C LYS A 553 1.54 3.78 14.33
N SER A 554 2.51 4.60 14.76
CA SER A 554 2.61 6.07 14.58
C SER A 554 1.66 6.76 13.55
N PRO A 555 1.09 7.96 13.83
CA PRO A 555 0.22 8.39 14.96
C PRO A 555 -1.16 9.04 14.52
N SER A 556 -2.11 9.20 15.47
CA SER A 556 -3.54 9.63 15.32
C SER A 556 -3.87 11.07 15.86
N ALA A 557 -5.13 11.55 15.77
CA ALA A 557 -5.52 13.00 15.76
C ALA A 557 -6.69 13.47 16.68
N LEU A 558 -7.15 14.74 16.57
CA LEU A 558 -8.08 15.48 17.48
C LEU A 558 -9.18 16.31 16.74
N GLY A 559 -10.48 16.17 17.10
CA GLY A 559 -11.66 17.01 16.72
C GLY A 559 -12.69 16.32 15.80
N HIS A 560 -13.98 16.73 15.71
CA HIS A 560 -15.04 16.03 14.92
C HIS A 560 -16.17 16.93 14.36
N THR A 561 -16.68 16.63 13.15
CA THR A 561 -17.90 17.19 12.52
C THR A 561 -18.85 16.08 12.05
N VAL A 562 -20.15 16.30 12.21
CA VAL A 562 -21.22 15.40 11.71
C VAL A 562 -21.83 15.95 10.42
N MET A 563 -21.94 15.11 9.40
CA MET A 563 -22.58 15.34 8.09
C MET A 563 -23.73 14.33 7.90
N THR A 564 -24.91 14.58 8.47
CA THR A 564 -26.06 13.63 8.39
C THR A 564 -27.00 13.91 7.22
N TYR A 565 -27.50 12.87 6.56
CA TYR A 565 -28.64 12.99 5.64
C TYR A 565 -29.84 12.10 6.06
N PRO A 566 -31.09 12.62 6.01
CA PRO A 566 -31.47 14.01 5.86
C PRO A 566 -31.10 14.85 7.10
N GLY A 567 -30.76 16.13 6.88
CA GLY A 567 -30.11 17.02 7.86
C GLY A 567 -30.90 17.40 9.12
N TRP A 568 -31.93 16.64 9.50
CA TRP A 568 -32.71 16.87 10.73
C TRP A 568 -32.20 16.06 11.95
N ARG A 569 -31.22 15.15 11.78
CA ARG A 569 -30.79 14.22 12.84
C ARG A 569 -29.33 14.43 13.30
N GLY A 570 -29.08 15.39 14.20
CA GLY A 570 -27.80 15.45 14.94
C GLY A 570 -27.53 16.77 15.69
N ASP A 571 -27.14 16.67 16.98
CA ASP A 571 -27.12 17.75 17.99
C ASP A 571 -25.84 18.63 18.06
N ASN A 572 -24.97 18.65 17.04
CA ASN A 572 -23.66 19.35 17.14
C ASN A 572 -23.50 20.61 16.27
N LEU A 573 -24.59 21.15 15.69
CA LEU A 573 -24.55 22.48 15.08
C LEU A 573 -24.81 23.54 16.17
N GLN A 574 -23.88 24.47 16.39
CA GLN A 574 -24.19 25.66 17.19
C GLN A 574 -25.34 26.41 16.52
N THR A 575 -26.54 26.34 17.06
CA THR A 575 -27.70 27.09 16.60
C THR A 575 -27.81 28.36 17.43
N ASN A 576 -27.45 29.52 16.86
CA ASN A 576 -27.78 30.80 17.49
C ASN A 576 -28.03 31.91 16.47
N GLY A 577 -29.21 32.53 16.57
CA GLY A 577 -29.64 33.77 15.92
C GLY A 577 -30.79 33.57 14.92
N THR A 578 -32.07 33.84 15.18
CA THR A 578 -32.79 35.13 15.42
C THR A 578 -32.72 36.14 14.26
N VAL A 579 -33.46 35.88 13.18
CA VAL A 579 -34.08 36.93 12.33
C VAL A 579 -35.47 36.43 11.95
N GLU A 580 -36.51 37.15 12.37
CA GLU A 580 -37.91 36.71 12.44
C GLU A 580 -38.57 36.35 11.10
N ASP A 581 -38.02 36.74 9.94
CA ASP A 581 -38.83 36.77 8.71
C ASP A 581 -38.29 36.03 7.48
N THR A 582 -37.15 35.32 7.53
CA THR A 582 -36.71 34.60 6.31
C THR A 582 -36.05 33.24 6.46
N ASN A 583 -35.66 32.74 7.64
CA ASN A 583 -35.10 31.37 7.86
C ASN A 583 -34.44 30.69 6.62
N GLY A 584 -33.59 31.44 5.89
CA GLY A 584 -32.90 31.21 4.60
C GLY A 584 -33.65 30.60 3.38
N LEU A 585 -32.90 30.60 2.26
CA LEU A 585 -33.15 30.10 0.89
C LEU A 585 -34.53 29.49 0.57
N ASP A 586 -35.45 30.36 0.14
CA ASP A 586 -36.69 30.00 -0.55
C ASP A 586 -36.43 29.83 -2.05
N THR A 587 -36.63 28.61 -2.55
CA THR A 587 -37.26 28.38 -3.85
C THR A 587 -38.19 27.17 -3.72
N ASP A 588 -39.50 27.44 -3.74
CA ASP A 588 -40.59 26.47 -3.99
C ASP A 588 -41.06 25.60 -2.80
N GLY A 589 -40.96 26.10 -1.56
CA GLY A 589 -41.78 25.60 -0.45
C GLY A 589 -41.36 24.26 0.16
N GLU A 590 -40.22 23.69 -0.22
CA GLU A 590 -39.59 22.56 0.47
C GLU A 590 -38.52 23.05 1.45
N TYR A 591 -38.77 22.85 2.75
CA TYR A 591 -37.87 23.25 3.84
C TYR A 591 -36.66 22.31 3.93
N TRP A 592 -35.45 22.83 3.72
CA TRP A 592 -34.19 22.09 3.95
C TRP A 592 -33.43 22.67 5.15
N PRO A 593 -33.01 21.87 6.16
CA PRO A 593 -32.27 22.37 7.30
C PRO A 593 -30.85 22.88 6.92
N TYR A 594 -30.50 24.05 7.46
CA TYR A 594 -29.33 24.88 7.15
C TYR A 594 -27.97 24.23 7.37
N GLY A 595 -27.02 24.60 6.50
CA GLY A 595 -25.59 24.23 6.58
C GLY A 595 -25.18 23.07 5.68
N MET A 596 -26.14 22.44 5.00
CA MET A 596 -25.94 21.34 4.06
C MET A 596 -26.49 21.72 2.69
N GLN A 597 -25.63 21.72 1.66
CA GLN A 597 -26.04 22.02 0.27
C GLN A 597 -26.35 20.72 -0.48
N TRP A 598 -27.58 20.57 -0.99
CA TRP A 598 -28.02 19.47 -1.84
C TRP A 598 -27.94 19.86 -3.32
N SER A 599 -26.75 19.88 -3.90
CA SER A 599 -26.56 20.26 -5.30
C SER A 599 -25.31 19.65 -5.93
N TYR A 600 -25.38 19.36 -7.23
CA TYR A 600 -24.21 19.12 -8.10
C TYR A 600 -23.14 20.21 -7.87
N PRO A 601 -21.84 19.86 -8.03
CA PRO A 601 -20.78 20.09 -7.05
C PRO A 601 -20.91 21.41 -6.28
N CYS A 602 -20.76 21.37 -4.94
CA CYS A 602 -20.93 22.47 -3.96
C CYS A 602 -20.16 23.80 -4.22
N GLY A 603 -19.49 23.98 -5.35
CA GLY A 603 -18.88 25.24 -5.76
C GLY A 603 -19.88 26.23 -6.36
N GLY A 604 -19.74 27.52 -6.04
CA GLY A 604 -20.44 28.62 -6.71
C GLY A 604 -21.72 29.16 -6.07
N MET A 605 -22.11 28.74 -4.86
CA MET A 605 -23.29 29.25 -4.14
C MET A 605 -22.96 30.06 -2.88
N PRO A 606 -23.85 30.96 -2.40
CA PRO A 606 -23.65 31.72 -1.17
C PRO A 606 -23.63 30.80 0.07
N VAL A 607 -22.71 31.05 1.00
CA VAL A 607 -22.45 30.21 2.18
C VAL A 607 -23.20 30.62 3.43
N SER A 608 -23.30 29.69 4.38
CA SER A 608 -23.89 29.93 5.71
C SER A 608 -23.05 30.91 6.56
N THR A 609 -23.72 31.74 7.36
CA THR A 609 -23.09 32.71 8.27
C THR A 609 -22.60 32.10 9.58
N ASN A 610 -23.07 30.89 9.91
CA ASN A 610 -22.76 30.19 11.16
C ASN A 610 -22.05 28.86 10.84
N ARG A 611 -20.75 28.78 11.16
CA ARG A 611 -19.82 27.74 10.69
C ARG A 611 -19.32 26.88 11.84
N THR A 612 -19.23 25.57 11.62
CA THR A 612 -18.68 24.64 12.62
C THR A 612 -17.17 24.83 12.77
N LYS A 613 -16.66 24.79 13.99
CA LYS A 613 -15.21 24.84 14.24
C LYS A 613 -14.55 23.53 13.83
N TRP A 614 -13.47 23.62 13.06
CA TRP A 614 -12.70 22.46 12.63
C TRP A 614 -11.22 22.64 12.98
N PRO A 615 -10.56 21.64 13.59
CA PRO A 615 -9.16 21.72 13.99
C PRO A 615 -8.23 21.90 12.79
N VAL A 616 -7.23 22.78 12.92
CA VAL A 616 -6.16 22.95 11.92
C VAL A 616 -5.31 21.68 11.71
N SER A 617 -5.39 20.67 12.59
CA SER A 617 -4.77 19.34 12.38
C SER A 617 -5.62 18.35 11.57
N GLY A 618 -6.81 18.73 11.13
CA GLY A 618 -7.80 17.75 10.66
C GLY A 618 -8.54 17.10 11.83
N GLY A 619 -9.74 16.59 11.56
CA GLY A 619 -10.67 16.05 12.54
C GLY A 619 -11.51 14.93 11.94
N ALA A 620 -12.45 14.39 12.69
CA ALA A 620 -13.30 13.28 12.33
C ALA A 620 -14.53 13.73 11.51
N VAL A 621 -14.97 12.90 10.57
CA VAL A 621 -16.20 13.11 9.81
C VAL A 621 -17.15 11.94 10.05
N ALA A 622 -18.26 12.17 10.75
CA ALA A 622 -19.38 11.24 10.79
C ALA A 622 -20.41 11.57 9.72
N PHE A 623 -21.04 10.56 9.12
CA PHE A 623 -22.12 10.72 8.15
C PHE A 623 -23.04 9.52 8.12
N GLN A 624 -24.20 9.68 7.49
CA GLN A 624 -25.13 8.58 7.21
C GLN A 624 -25.07 8.26 5.71
N PRO A 625 -24.67 7.04 5.31
CA PRO A 625 -24.67 6.59 3.92
C PRO A 625 -26.07 6.52 3.29
N GLY A 626 -26.14 6.52 1.96
CA GLY A 626 -27.31 6.89 1.13
C GLY A 626 -28.61 6.10 1.30
N TRP A 627 -29.71 6.78 0.92
CA TRP A 627 -31.11 6.36 1.15
C TRP A 627 -31.80 5.65 -0.03
N PHE A 628 -31.11 5.43 -1.16
CA PHE A 628 -31.67 4.79 -2.37
C PHE A 628 -31.21 3.32 -2.51
N GLN A 629 -31.68 2.57 -3.51
CA GLN A 629 -31.24 1.17 -3.70
C GLN A 629 -29.90 1.08 -4.44
N GLY A 630 -29.06 0.07 -4.16
CA GLY A 630 -27.74 -0.14 -4.80
C GLY A 630 -26.53 -0.13 -3.87
N HIS A 631 -26.77 -0.11 -2.56
CA HIS A 631 -25.76 0.11 -1.52
C HIS A 631 -25.16 -1.19 -0.95
N SER A 632 -25.19 -2.33 -1.66
CA SER A 632 -24.35 -3.46 -1.23
C SER A 632 -22.87 -3.10 -1.29
N THR A 633 -22.50 -2.15 -2.16
CA THR A 633 -21.19 -1.51 -2.19
C THR A 633 -21.33 -0.04 -2.60
N ALA A 634 -20.67 0.88 -1.89
CA ALA A 634 -20.59 2.30 -2.23
C ALA A 634 -19.17 2.83 -2.00
N TYR A 635 -18.72 3.80 -2.79
CA TYR A 635 -17.41 4.44 -2.65
C TYR A 635 -17.55 5.85 -2.07
N ILE A 636 -16.77 6.13 -1.04
CA ILE A 636 -16.78 7.41 -0.33
C ILE A 636 -15.51 8.20 -0.64
N TYR A 637 -15.69 9.49 -0.91
CA TYR A 637 -14.62 10.46 -1.11
C TYR A 637 -14.89 11.67 -0.22
N ILE A 638 -13.86 12.31 0.30
CA ILE A 638 -13.98 13.57 1.04
C ILE A 638 -13.03 14.59 0.43
N ASN A 639 -13.55 15.77 0.13
CA ASN A 639 -12.81 16.90 -0.45
C ASN A 639 -13.00 18.15 0.42
N LEU A 640 -12.13 19.13 0.21
CA LEU A 640 -12.15 20.45 0.83
C LEU A 640 -12.21 21.51 -0.27
N GLY A 641 -13.02 22.54 -0.06
CA GLY A 641 -13.01 23.80 -0.80
C GLY A 641 -12.59 24.93 0.13
N LEU A 642 -11.60 25.72 -0.26
CA LEU A 642 -11.10 26.83 0.56
C LEU A 642 -11.84 28.14 0.26
N GLY A 643 -12.02 28.97 1.28
CA GLY A 643 -12.63 30.29 1.21
C GLY A 643 -14.10 30.31 1.62
N THR A 644 -14.69 31.49 1.54
CA THR A 644 -16.12 31.69 1.80
C THR A 644 -16.98 31.30 0.62
N ILE A 645 -16.46 31.22 -0.61
CA ILE A 645 -17.18 30.68 -1.78
C ILE A 645 -16.12 29.89 -2.54
N PRO A 646 -15.96 28.58 -2.26
CA PRO A 646 -14.91 27.81 -2.89
C PRO A 646 -15.15 27.74 -4.41
N PRO A 647 -14.18 28.17 -5.25
CA PRO A 647 -14.34 28.13 -6.71
C PRO A 647 -14.27 26.69 -7.26
N ASN A 648 -13.76 25.73 -6.47
CA ASN A 648 -13.78 24.30 -6.76
C ASN A 648 -13.68 23.46 -5.46
N MET A 649 -14.12 22.19 -5.52
CA MET A 649 -14.03 21.20 -4.42
C MET A 649 -12.91 20.19 -4.70
N SER A 650 -11.75 20.67 -5.13
CA SER A 650 -10.70 19.81 -5.73
C SER A 650 -9.61 19.37 -4.75
N PHE A 651 -9.65 19.76 -3.47
CA PHE A 651 -8.64 19.33 -2.50
C PHE A 651 -9.09 18.06 -1.78
N THR A 652 -8.64 16.90 -2.25
CA THR A 652 -9.01 15.62 -1.65
C THR A 652 -8.44 15.46 -0.24
N MET A 653 -9.33 15.28 0.73
CA MET A 653 -9.03 14.92 2.12
C MET A 653 -9.00 13.40 2.32
N LEU A 654 -9.88 12.67 1.64
CA LEU A 654 -9.96 11.21 1.67
C LEU A 654 -10.32 10.66 0.29
N SER A 655 -9.51 9.74 -0.22
CA SER A 655 -9.74 9.11 -1.53
C SER A 655 -10.31 7.70 -1.39
N GLY A 656 -11.54 7.49 -1.86
CA GLY A 656 -12.07 6.19 -2.29
C GLY A 656 -12.11 5.09 -1.24
N VAL A 657 -12.91 5.25 -0.19
CA VAL A 657 -13.21 4.18 0.78
C VAL A 657 -14.43 3.38 0.30
N GLN A 658 -14.32 2.07 0.18
CA GLN A 658 -15.47 1.23 -0.14
C GLN A 658 -16.23 0.87 1.13
N LEU A 659 -17.47 1.34 1.24
CA LEU A 659 -18.45 0.84 2.19
C LEU A 659 -19.19 -0.36 1.59
N ILE A 660 -19.40 -1.37 2.41
CA ILE A 660 -20.10 -2.61 2.07
C ILE A 660 -21.31 -2.73 2.99
N GLY A 661 -22.48 -2.74 2.38
CA GLY A 661 -23.74 -2.86 3.06
C GLY A 661 -24.31 -4.26 3.14
N PRO A 662 -25.27 -4.47 4.05
CA PRO A 662 -25.84 -5.79 4.30
C PRO A 662 -26.75 -6.24 3.15
N SER A 663 -27.21 -5.30 2.31
CA SER A 663 -28.05 -5.55 1.15
C SER A 663 -27.96 -4.38 0.17
N ASN A 664 -28.67 -4.46 -0.96
CA ASN A 664 -28.86 -3.31 -1.85
C ASN A 664 -29.88 -2.30 -1.34
N ASN A 665 -30.48 -2.49 -0.16
CA ASN A 665 -31.41 -1.52 0.39
C ASN A 665 -30.68 -0.30 0.98
N PRO A 666 -31.40 0.81 1.19
CA PRO A 666 -30.89 2.00 1.89
C PRO A 666 -30.23 1.67 3.22
N TYR A 667 -29.16 2.40 3.57
CA TYR A 667 -28.43 2.20 4.82
C TYR A 667 -29.17 2.81 6.02
N PRO A 668 -29.53 2.02 7.05
CA PRO A 668 -30.21 2.56 8.23
C PRO A 668 -29.25 3.15 9.30
N GLY A 669 -27.92 3.11 9.08
CA GLY A 669 -26.91 3.38 10.09
C GLY A 669 -25.99 4.58 9.82
N SER A 670 -25.12 4.90 10.78
CA SER A 670 -24.10 5.96 10.69
C SER A 670 -22.70 5.37 10.47
N TRP A 671 -21.82 6.15 9.87
CA TRP A 671 -20.43 5.83 9.63
C TRP A 671 -19.55 7.02 10.02
N CYS A 672 -18.43 6.79 10.68
CA CYS A 672 -17.50 7.81 11.06
C CYS A 672 -16.06 7.47 10.65
N PHE A 673 -15.41 8.46 10.06
CA PHE A 673 -13.96 8.51 9.95
C PHE A 673 -13.42 9.25 11.17
N PRO A 674 -12.80 8.57 12.16
CA PRO A 674 -12.33 9.19 13.39
C PRO A 674 -11.14 10.13 13.17
N GLN A 675 -10.53 10.08 11.98
CA GLN A 675 -9.63 11.12 11.51
C GLN A 675 -9.72 11.28 9.99
N VAL A 676 -9.95 12.52 9.57
CA VAL A 676 -9.85 12.98 8.20
C VAL A 676 -8.81 14.11 8.18
N PRO A 677 -7.61 13.85 7.63
CA PRO A 677 -6.55 14.85 7.60
C PRO A 677 -6.92 16.00 6.65
N LEU A 678 -6.22 17.12 6.80
CA LEU A 678 -6.27 18.16 5.76
C LEU A 678 -5.69 17.62 4.45
N PRO A 679 -6.12 18.16 3.30
CA PRO A 679 -5.53 17.79 2.03
C PRO A 679 -4.02 18.08 2.02
N PRO A 680 -3.21 17.18 1.45
CA PRO A 680 -1.78 17.40 1.37
C PRO A 680 -1.47 18.68 0.57
N ASN A 681 -0.57 19.51 1.10
CA ASN A 681 -0.18 20.83 0.55
C ASN A 681 -1.23 21.95 0.70
N VAL A 682 -2.27 21.75 1.50
CA VAL A 682 -3.18 22.83 1.90
C VAL A 682 -2.76 23.33 3.28
N THR A 683 -2.33 24.58 3.35
CA THR A 683 -2.07 25.25 4.64
C THR A 683 -3.27 26.10 4.98
N VAL A 684 -3.80 25.94 6.19
CA VAL A 684 -4.94 26.70 6.70
C VAL A 684 -4.54 27.34 8.02
N ASN A 685 -4.99 28.56 8.23
CA ASN A 685 -4.79 29.31 9.46
C ASN A 685 -6.07 29.29 10.29
N VAL A 686 -5.92 29.50 11.60
CA VAL A 686 -7.05 29.73 12.49
C VAL A 686 -7.87 30.92 11.97
N GLY A 687 -9.18 30.72 11.82
CA GLY A 687 -10.11 31.70 11.26
C GLY A 687 -10.34 31.56 9.75
N ASP A 688 -9.56 30.74 9.03
CA ASP A 688 -9.82 30.47 7.61
C ASP A 688 -11.16 29.74 7.46
N ASN A 689 -11.92 30.13 6.44
CA ASN A 689 -13.21 29.54 6.11
C ASN A 689 -13.02 28.49 5.01
N ALA A 690 -13.70 27.36 5.12
CA ALA A 690 -13.71 26.33 4.11
C ALA A 690 -15.04 25.56 4.11
N THR A 691 -15.19 24.67 3.14
CA THR A 691 -16.33 23.75 3.02
C THR A 691 -15.77 22.34 2.84
N ILE A 692 -16.20 21.39 3.67
CA ILE A 692 -15.90 19.96 3.49
C ILE A 692 -17.01 19.37 2.62
N GLN A 693 -16.65 18.61 1.58
CA GLN A 693 -17.56 17.84 0.73
C GLN A 693 -17.33 16.35 0.93
N LEU A 694 -18.39 15.59 1.17
CA LEU A 694 -18.42 14.15 1.12
C LEU A 694 -19.16 13.71 -0.14
N ILE A 695 -18.56 12.80 -0.90
CA ILE A 695 -19.15 12.19 -2.10
C ILE A 695 -19.36 10.71 -1.83
N GLU A 696 -20.56 10.20 -2.07
CA GLU A 696 -20.87 8.78 -2.04
C GLU A 696 -21.26 8.32 -3.45
N SER A 697 -20.63 7.26 -3.97
CA SER A 697 -20.92 6.68 -5.28
C SER A 697 -21.35 5.22 -5.14
N ALA A 698 -22.62 4.92 -5.41
CA ALA A 698 -23.16 3.57 -5.33
C ALA A 698 -22.69 2.68 -6.48
N LYS A 699 -22.82 1.35 -6.34
CA LYS A 699 -22.38 0.35 -7.33
C LYS A 699 -22.88 0.59 -8.76
N HIS A 700 -24.08 1.15 -8.91
CA HIS A 700 -24.70 1.42 -10.22
C HIS A 700 -24.36 2.81 -10.79
N GLY A 701 -23.52 3.59 -10.10
CA GLY A 701 -22.98 4.85 -10.60
C GLY A 701 -23.65 6.12 -10.07
N ALA A 702 -24.75 6.03 -9.32
CA ALA A 702 -25.34 7.22 -8.71
C ALA A 702 -24.42 7.84 -7.64
N GLY A 703 -24.32 9.18 -7.66
CA GLY A 703 -23.49 9.96 -6.74
C GLY A 703 -24.32 10.87 -5.82
N LEU A 704 -24.02 10.88 -4.52
CA LEU A 704 -24.50 11.86 -3.55
C LEU A 704 -23.36 12.80 -3.14
N PHE A 705 -23.70 14.06 -2.91
CA PHE A 705 -22.76 15.08 -2.47
C PHE A 705 -23.33 15.76 -1.22
N ASN A 706 -22.60 15.71 -0.11
CA ASN A 706 -22.94 16.38 1.14
C ASN A 706 -21.87 17.40 1.48
N CYS A 707 -22.24 18.59 1.94
CA CYS A 707 -21.29 19.65 2.22
C CYS A 707 -21.54 20.30 3.59
N VAL A 708 -20.48 20.69 4.30
CA VAL A 708 -20.55 21.42 5.57
C VAL A 708 -19.54 22.55 5.57
N ASP A 709 -20.02 23.76 5.88
CA ASP A 709 -19.18 24.94 6.04
C ASP A 709 -18.48 24.94 7.41
N ILE A 710 -17.17 25.11 7.39
CA ILE A 710 -16.31 25.13 8.58
C ILE A 710 -15.52 26.43 8.69
N THR A 711 -15.08 26.73 9.91
CA THR A 711 -14.03 27.70 10.20
C THR A 711 -12.92 27.00 10.97
N PHE A 712 -11.69 27.13 10.50
CA PHE A 712 -10.55 26.51 11.16
C PHE A 712 -10.27 27.13 12.54
N ALA A 713 -9.94 26.30 13.51
CA ALA A 713 -9.67 26.68 14.91
C ALA A 713 -8.43 25.94 15.46
N GLU A 714 -7.86 26.46 16.55
CA GLU A 714 -6.70 25.84 17.20
C GLU A 714 -7.05 24.45 17.74
N ASN A 715 -6.09 23.53 17.73
CA ASN A 715 -6.30 22.18 18.29
C ASN A 715 -6.57 22.30 19.79
N GLY A 716 -7.75 21.87 20.24
CA GLY A 716 -8.18 22.00 21.63
C GLY A 716 -8.94 23.30 21.96
N ASP A 717 -9.35 24.07 20.95
CA ASP A 717 -10.33 25.14 21.12
C ASP A 717 -11.62 24.59 21.79
N PRO A 718 -12.13 25.20 22.88
CA PRO A 718 -13.27 24.69 23.62
C PRO A 718 -14.57 24.63 22.81
N ASP A 719 -14.64 25.37 21.69
CA ASP A 719 -15.77 25.32 20.76
C ASP A 719 -15.63 24.19 19.72
N ILE A 720 -14.53 23.43 19.71
CA ILE A 720 -14.37 22.20 18.92
C ILE A 720 -15.00 21.03 19.70
N PRO A 721 -15.99 20.32 19.13
CA PRO A 721 -16.57 19.15 19.76
C PRO A 721 -15.53 18.04 19.95
N GLU A 722 -15.51 17.47 21.16
CA GLU A 722 -14.68 16.29 21.46
C GLU A 722 -15.22 15.06 20.71
N VAL A 723 -14.32 14.29 20.08
CA VAL A 723 -14.68 13.03 19.42
C VAL A 723 -14.93 11.99 20.50
N ASN A 724 -16.12 11.40 20.52
CA ASN A 724 -16.45 10.35 21.46
C ASN A 724 -17.41 9.32 20.84
N ALA A 725 -17.61 8.23 21.55
CA ALA A 725 -18.41 7.09 21.08
C ALA A 725 -19.90 7.42 20.85
N THR A 726 -20.38 8.60 21.28
CA THR A 726 -21.78 9.02 21.06
C THR A 726 -21.96 9.89 19.82
N ASN A 727 -20.89 10.50 19.30
CA ASN A 727 -20.97 11.41 18.15
C ASN A 727 -20.21 10.91 16.91
N CYS A 728 -19.19 10.06 17.07
CA CYS A 728 -18.46 9.43 15.97
C CYS A 728 -18.46 7.92 16.18
N PHE A 729 -19.40 7.22 15.50
CA PHE A 729 -19.56 5.78 15.63
C PHE A 729 -19.98 5.15 14.30
N ASN A 730 -19.62 3.87 14.12
CA ASN A 730 -20.04 3.05 12.98
C ASN A 730 -21.18 2.13 13.42
N SER A 731 -22.29 2.16 12.70
CA SER A 731 -23.36 1.18 12.88
C SER A 731 -22.89 -0.22 12.48
N SER A 732 -23.34 -1.22 13.23
CA SER A 732 -22.95 -2.63 13.07
C SER A 732 -23.23 -3.23 11.69
N ASP A 733 -24.19 -2.66 10.98
CA ASP A 733 -24.74 -3.26 9.75
C ASP A 733 -23.97 -2.82 8.49
N ILE A 734 -23.03 -1.87 8.64
CA ILE A 734 -22.19 -1.35 7.56
C ILE A 734 -20.75 -1.78 7.85
N SER A 735 -20.08 -2.34 6.85
CA SER A 735 -18.64 -2.63 6.92
C SER A 735 -17.90 -1.79 5.90
N SER A 736 -16.58 -1.69 6.02
CA SER A 736 -15.75 -1.08 4.99
C SER A 736 -14.63 -2.02 4.64
N ASP A 737 -14.37 -2.20 3.36
CA ASP A 737 -13.07 -2.64 2.91
C ASP A 737 -12.32 -1.42 2.42
N LEU A 738 -11.18 -1.16 3.07
CA LEU A 738 -10.16 -0.37 2.39
C LEU A 738 -9.77 -1.18 1.15
N VAL A 739 -10.10 -0.67 -0.03
CA VAL A 739 -9.40 -1.10 -1.25
C VAL A 739 -7.96 -0.66 -1.03
N PHE A 740 -7.16 -1.54 -0.43
CA PHE A 740 -5.82 -1.23 0.03
C PHE A 740 -4.99 -0.73 -1.16
N SER A 741 -4.84 0.58 -1.29
CA SER A 741 -3.52 1.11 -1.57
C SER A 741 -2.71 0.88 -0.31
N THR A 742 -1.73 -0.01 -0.38
CA THR A 742 -0.63 0.00 0.58
C THR A 742 -0.14 1.43 0.83
N SER A 743 -0.05 1.80 2.12
CA SER A 743 0.43 3.08 2.67
C SER A 743 -0.27 4.33 2.12
N SER A 744 -1.11 4.96 2.94
CA SER A 744 -1.23 6.42 3.00
C SER A 744 -0.46 6.85 4.25
N LEU A 745 0.76 7.38 4.13
CA LEU A 745 1.08 8.82 4.05
C LEU A 745 0.64 9.62 5.29
N ASP A 746 1.66 10.23 5.93
CA ASP A 746 1.68 11.46 6.72
C ASP A 746 1.70 11.40 8.27
N GLU A 747 2.90 11.71 8.80
CA GLU A 747 3.25 12.02 10.19
C GLU A 747 3.08 13.51 10.59
N THR A 748 2.63 13.68 11.84
CA THR A 748 3.10 14.53 12.96
C THR A 748 3.17 16.07 12.96
N SER A 749 2.51 16.61 14.01
CA SER A 749 2.83 17.76 14.88
C SER A 749 4.05 18.64 14.56
N ALA A 750 3.81 19.95 14.41
CA ALA A 750 4.85 20.98 14.57
C ALA A 750 4.59 21.84 15.82
N ALA A 751 5.61 21.94 16.67
CA ALA A 751 5.73 22.97 17.69
C ALA A 751 6.03 24.35 17.06
N VAL A 752 5.45 25.38 17.68
CA VAL A 752 5.42 26.80 17.29
C VAL A 752 6.77 27.51 17.48
N ARG A 753 7.16 28.42 16.56
CA ARG A 753 7.44 29.86 16.84
C ARG A 753 7.86 30.71 15.63
N VAL A 754 6.96 31.63 15.27
CA VAL A 754 7.09 33.11 15.10
C VAL A 754 8.24 33.71 14.25
N GLY A 755 7.88 34.39 13.16
CA GLY A 755 8.20 35.82 13.01
C GLY A 755 8.68 36.37 11.65
N ARG A 756 7.82 37.22 11.07
CA ARG A 756 8.06 38.47 10.29
C ARG A 756 8.22 38.48 8.75
N SER A 757 7.14 39.00 8.13
CA SER A 757 7.00 40.14 7.19
C SER A 757 7.80 40.21 5.88
N LEU A 758 7.09 40.36 4.74
CA LEU A 758 7.07 41.57 3.87
C LEU A 758 6.30 41.32 2.56
N ASP A 759 5.11 41.92 2.44
CA ASP A 759 4.72 42.94 1.45
C ASP A 759 5.25 42.95 -0.01
N TRP A 760 4.27 43.12 -0.92
CA TRP A 760 4.24 43.78 -2.27
C TRP A 760 4.32 42.95 -3.59
N LEU A 761 3.31 43.23 -4.45
CA LEU A 761 2.96 42.84 -5.85
C LEU A 761 4.00 43.32 -6.94
N PRO A 762 3.84 43.15 -8.30
CA PRO A 762 2.79 42.53 -9.14
C PRO A 762 3.25 41.67 -10.38
N THR A 763 2.23 41.13 -11.07
CA THR A 763 2.03 40.48 -12.39
C THR A 763 2.94 40.72 -13.62
N SER A 764 3.16 39.66 -14.44
CA SER A 764 2.72 39.52 -15.87
C SER A 764 3.51 38.45 -16.68
N TYR A 765 2.83 37.57 -17.47
CA TYR A 765 3.36 36.92 -18.70
C TYR A 765 2.20 36.45 -19.66
N PRO A 766 2.42 36.34 -21.00
CA PRO A 766 1.41 36.30 -22.07
C PRO A 766 1.08 34.89 -22.68
N SER A 767 0.23 34.86 -23.74
CA SER A 767 -0.75 33.83 -24.13
C SER A 767 -0.38 32.70 -25.12
N LEU A 768 -1.28 31.69 -25.17
CA LEU A 768 -1.27 30.34 -25.77
C LEU A 768 -1.41 30.18 -27.32
N ALA A 769 -1.18 31.20 -28.15
CA ALA A 769 -1.65 31.16 -29.56
C ALA A 769 -0.86 30.28 -30.55
N THR A 770 0.31 29.73 -30.18
CA THR A 770 1.22 29.07 -31.14
C THR A 770 1.01 27.55 -31.31
N THR A 771 0.23 26.90 -30.45
CA THR A 771 0.10 25.42 -30.44
C THR A 771 -0.97 24.91 -31.43
N THR A 772 -1.97 25.73 -31.76
CA THR A 772 -3.16 25.33 -32.54
C THR A 772 -2.88 25.11 -34.04
N ALA A 773 -1.82 25.69 -34.59
CA ALA A 773 -1.53 25.62 -36.03
C ALA A 773 -0.92 24.27 -36.48
N ARG A 774 -0.28 23.52 -35.56
CA ARG A 774 0.37 22.23 -35.87
C ARG A 774 -0.61 21.03 -35.92
N TYR A 775 -1.73 21.10 -35.21
CA TYR A 775 -2.71 20.01 -35.15
C TYR A 775 -3.54 19.89 -36.45
N LYS A 776 -3.98 21.03 -37.01
CA LYS A 776 -4.78 21.05 -38.26
C LYS A 776 -4.12 20.37 -39.46
N THR A 777 -2.78 20.31 -39.52
CA THR A 777 -2.04 19.76 -40.68
C THR A 777 -1.91 18.24 -40.63
N LEU A 778 -1.89 17.63 -39.45
CA LEU A 778 -1.86 16.17 -39.27
C LEU A 778 -3.25 15.55 -39.53
N GLU A 779 -4.30 16.26 -39.14
CA GLU A 779 -5.69 15.82 -39.26
C GLU A 779 -6.18 15.77 -40.71
N GLN A 780 -5.79 16.73 -41.56
CA GLN A 780 -6.12 16.70 -42.99
C GLN A 780 -5.48 15.52 -43.74
N ARG A 781 -4.31 15.05 -43.27
CA ARG A 781 -3.62 13.88 -43.86
C ARG A 781 -4.30 12.55 -43.51
N TRP A 782 -4.91 12.45 -42.34
CA TRP A 782 -5.64 11.24 -41.93
C TRP A 782 -6.97 11.07 -42.69
N LEU A 783 -7.73 12.16 -42.85
CA LEU A 783 -8.98 12.16 -43.62
C LEU A 783 -8.77 11.87 -45.12
N ALA A 784 -7.57 12.10 -45.65
CA ALA A 784 -7.20 11.75 -47.01
C ALA A 784 -6.63 10.31 -47.16
N SER A 785 -6.56 9.54 -46.06
CA SER A 785 -5.92 8.21 -46.07
C SER A 785 -6.81 7.12 -46.69
N PRO A 786 -6.22 6.12 -47.38
CA PRO A 786 -6.96 4.96 -47.89
C PRO A 786 -7.67 4.16 -46.77
N SER A 787 -7.08 4.11 -45.58
CA SER A 787 -7.64 3.46 -44.39
C SER A 787 -8.95 4.13 -43.95
N TRP A 788 -9.03 5.46 -44.06
CA TRP A 788 -10.26 6.20 -43.80
C TRP A 788 -11.35 5.91 -44.82
N ALA A 789 -10.99 5.81 -46.11
CA ALA A 789 -11.96 5.46 -47.16
C ALA A 789 -12.61 4.08 -46.93
N VAL A 790 -11.83 3.10 -46.43
CA VAL A 790 -12.32 1.75 -46.10
C VAL A 790 -13.24 1.77 -44.88
N LEU A 791 -12.85 2.48 -43.81
CA LEU A 791 -13.66 2.61 -42.60
C LEU A 791 -14.99 3.34 -42.88
N LYS A 792 -14.94 4.43 -43.65
CA LYS A 792 -16.11 5.18 -44.09
C LYS A 792 -17.05 4.32 -44.94
N ALA A 793 -16.52 3.51 -45.86
CA ALA A 793 -17.33 2.60 -46.66
C ALA A 793 -18.02 1.51 -45.81
N ALA A 794 -17.33 0.96 -44.81
CA ALA A 794 -17.90 -0.04 -43.90
C ALA A 794 -19.04 0.55 -43.04
N LEU A 795 -18.82 1.73 -42.43
CA LEU A 795 -19.81 2.42 -41.61
C LEU A 795 -21.02 2.87 -42.42
N THR A 796 -20.80 3.42 -43.62
CA THR A 796 -21.90 3.85 -44.52
C THR A 796 -22.75 2.66 -44.97
N LYS A 797 -22.12 1.49 -45.20
CA LYS A 797 -22.84 0.26 -45.56
C LYS A 797 -23.70 -0.23 -44.40
N SER A 798 -23.18 -0.26 -43.18
CA SER A 798 -23.94 -0.63 -41.99
C SER A 798 -25.14 0.29 -41.74
N ILE A 799 -24.96 1.61 -41.89
CA ILE A 799 -26.05 2.60 -41.73
C ILE A 799 -27.13 2.44 -42.81
N ARG A 800 -26.74 2.20 -44.08
CA ARG A 800 -27.70 1.95 -45.16
C ARG A 800 -28.47 0.63 -45.00
N THR A 801 -27.82 -0.42 -44.49
CA THR A 801 -28.50 -1.71 -44.20
C THR A 801 -29.54 -1.54 -43.09
N ILE A 802 -29.28 -0.70 -42.10
CA ILE A 802 -30.23 -0.38 -41.02
C ILE A 802 -31.42 0.45 -41.57
N ASN A 803 -31.16 1.45 -42.41
CA ASN A 803 -32.21 2.31 -42.97
C ASN A 803 -33.09 1.63 -44.04
N ASN A 804 -32.54 0.70 -44.84
CA ASN A 804 -33.31 -0.02 -45.88
C ASN A 804 -34.24 -1.11 -45.31
N GLY A 805 -34.10 -1.48 -44.03
CA GLY A 805 -35.00 -2.41 -43.34
C GLY A 805 -36.21 -1.75 -42.67
N SER A 806 -36.33 -0.42 -42.73
CA SER A 806 -37.35 0.37 -42.03
C SER A 806 -38.07 1.30 -42.99
N ASN A 807 -39.23 0.87 -43.48
CA ASN A 807 -39.95 1.60 -44.52
C ASN A 807 -40.73 2.83 -44.02
N ASN A 808 -40.32 3.55 -42.95
CA ASN A 808 -40.99 4.82 -42.61
C ASN A 808 -40.30 5.87 -41.72
N TYR A 809 -39.07 5.73 -41.19
CA TYR A 809 -38.42 6.84 -40.45
C TYR A 809 -36.87 6.81 -40.52
N PRO A 810 -36.20 7.93 -40.89
CA PRO A 810 -34.73 8.01 -40.88
C PRO A 810 -34.16 8.16 -39.46
N MET A 811 -32.97 7.58 -39.19
CA MET A 811 -32.24 7.77 -37.93
C MET A 811 -31.90 9.25 -37.67
N ARG A 812 -32.17 9.73 -36.45
CA ARG A 812 -31.80 11.07 -35.95
C ARG A 812 -31.05 10.94 -34.63
N ILE A 813 -30.07 11.80 -34.40
CA ILE A 813 -29.36 11.91 -33.11
C ILE A 813 -29.71 13.26 -32.47
N TYR A 814 -30.12 13.21 -31.20
CA TYR A 814 -30.46 14.37 -30.36
C TYR A 814 -29.29 14.69 -29.42
N ALA A 815 -28.97 15.98 -29.20
CA ALA A 815 -27.87 16.40 -28.33
C ALA A 815 -28.15 17.75 -27.63
N GLN A 816 -27.61 17.91 -26.40
CA GLN A 816 -27.53 19.20 -25.68
C GLN A 816 -26.24 19.96 -26.05
N GLU A 817 -26.35 21.28 -26.27
CA GLU A 817 -25.17 22.15 -26.42
C GLU A 817 -24.51 22.41 -25.04
N PRO A 818 -23.16 22.40 -24.94
CA PRO A 818 -22.17 22.64 -26.00
C PRO A 818 -21.22 21.44 -26.27
N ALA A 819 -21.75 20.22 -26.39
CA ALA A 819 -20.92 19.00 -26.39
C ALA A 819 -20.23 18.58 -27.71
N TYR A 820 -20.35 19.33 -28.82
CA TYR A 820 -19.71 18.95 -30.10
C TYR A 820 -19.02 20.10 -30.81
N THR A 821 -17.82 19.84 -31.34
CA THR A 821 -17.09 20.78 -32.19
C THR A 821 -17.71 20.79 -33.61
N ASP A 822 -17.45 21.85 -34.39
CA ASP A 822 -17.90 21.92 -35.80
C ASP A 822 -17.39 20.73 -36.66
N LEU A 823 -16.30 20.09 -36.22
CA LEU A 823 -15.71 18.93 -36.87
C LEU A 823 -16.55 17.65 -36.67
N ASP A 824 -17.12 17.47 -35.48
CA ASP A 824 -17.96 16.31 -35.13
C ASP A 824 -19.26 16.34 -35.94
N ARG A 825 -19.83 17.54 -36.14
CA ARG A 825 -21.00 17.76 -37.00
C ARG A 825 -20.69 17.45 -38.46
N ALA A 826 -19.53 17.89 -38.96
CA ALA A 826 -19.09 17.59 -40.33
C ALA A 826 -18.85 16.08 -40.54
N PHE A 827 -18.29 15.39 -39.55
CA PHE A 827 -18.10 13.95 -39.56
C PHE A 827 -19.44 13.18 -39.65
N LEU A 828 -20.40 13.49 -38.78
CA LEU A 828 -21.73 12.87 -38.76
C LEU A 828 -22.52 13.13 -40.06
N HIS A 829 -22.41 14.35 -40.61
CA HIS A 829 -23.02 14.69 -41.89
C HIS A 829 -22.46 13.85 -43.05
N THR A 830 -21.16 13.53 -43.06
CA THR A 830 -20.58 12.66 -44.10
C THR A 830 -21.03 11.20 -44.03
N LEU A 831 -21.65 10.78 -42.92
CA LEU A 831 -22.25 9.47 -42.71
C LEU A 831 -23.78 9.48 -42.97
N GLY A 832 -24.37 10.62 -43.34
CA GLY A 832 -25.80 10.77 -43.64
C GLY A 832 -26.69 10.81 -42.39
N VAL A 833 -26.15 11.30 -41.26
CA VAL A 833 -26.84 11.41 -39.99
C VAL A 833 -27.11 12.88 -39.68
N ASP A 834 -28.40 13.25 -39.59
CA ASP A 834 -28.81 14.60 -39.19
C ASP A 834 -28.78 14.76 -37.66
N THR A 835 -28.23 15.88 -37.19
CA THR A 835 -28.21 16.25 -35.77
C THR A 835 -29.32 17.27 -35.51
N VAL A 836 -30.13 17.04 -34.48
CA VAL A 836 -31.24 17.93 -34.11
C VAL A 836 -31.03 18.38 -32.65
N ALA A 837 -31.20 19.67 -32.37
CA ALA A 837 -31.15 20.18 -31.00
C ALA A 837 -32.33 19.61 -30.20
N ASP A 838 -32.05 19.05 -29.03
CA ASP A 838 -33.04 18.40 -28.17
C ASP A 838 -33.84 19.44 -27.36
N PRO A 839 -35.19 19.48 -27.46
CA PRO A 839 -36.01 20.34 -26.61
C PRO A 839 -36.44 19.68 -25.29
N VAL A 840 -36.15 18.40 -25.03
CA VAL A 840 -36.64 17.69 -23.83
C VAL A 840 -35.54 16.79 -23.24
N GLY A 841 -34.94 17.24 -22.14
CA GLY A 841 -33.73 16.65 -21.54
C GLY A 841 -33.78 15.15 -21.21
N PHE A 842 -33.10 14.36 -22.03
CA PHE A 842 -32.63 13.01 -21.69
C PHE A 842 -31.09 12.99 -21.54
N GLU A 843 -30.57 12.24 -20.56
CA GLU A 843 -29.13 12.04 -20.32
C GLU A 843 -28.46 11.19 -21.40
N VAL A 844 -27.31 11.64 -21.91
CA VAL A 844 -26.38 10.85 -22.73
C VAL A 844 -25.13 10.54 -21.90
N LEU A 845 -24.85 9.26 -21.65
CA LEU A 845 -23.60 8.78 -21.07
C LEU A 845 -22.46 8.85 -22.10
N ASP A 846 -21.46 9.65 -21.76
CA ASP A 846 -20.13 9.89 -22.34
C ASP A 846 -19.63 8.93 -23.45
N THR A 847 -19.24 9.49 -24.60
CA THR A 847 -18.42 8.82 -25.62
C THR A 847 -17.12 9.59 -25.83
N SER A 848 -16.01 9.08 -25.31
CA SER A 848 -14.67 9.66 -25.48
C SER A 848 -13.84 8.84 -26.50
N PHE A 849 -13.24 9.49 -27.51
CA PHE A 849 -12.31 8.85 -28.44
C PHE A 849 -10.85 9.10 -28.00
N VAL A 850 -10.08 8.03 -27.76
CA VAL A 850 -8.64 8.12 -27.44
C VAL A 850 -7.81 7.73 -28.66
N TYR A 851 -6.96 8.65 -29.14
CA TYR A 851 -5.97 8.39 -30.20
C TYR A 851 -4.60 8.07 -29.60
N ALA A 852 -4.03 6.91 -29.95
CA ALA A 852 -2.63 6.57 -29.66
C ALA A 852 -1.90 6.19 -30.98
N PRO A 853 -0.77 6.82 -31.33
CA PRO A 853 -0.03 6.47 -32.53
C PRO A 853 0.85 5.23 -32.27
N GLY A 854 0.59 4.13 -32.98
CA GLY A 854 1.54 3.02 -33.12
C GLY A 854 1.12 1.63 -32.61
N ALA A 855 -0.14 1.39 -32.24
CA ALA A 855 -0.63 0.05 -31.88
C ALA A 855 -1.83 -0.35 -32.75
N GLU A 856 -1.93 -1.65 -33.07
CA GLU A 856 -3.04 -2.25 -33.81
C GLU A 856 -4.39 -1.91 -33.19
N ILE A 857 -5.38 -1.68 -34.05
CA ILE A 857 -6.73 -1.22 -33.69
C ILE A 857 -7.51 -2.38 -33.04
N SER A 858 -7.73 -2.32 -31.73
CA SER A 858 -8.80 -3.03 -31.04
C SER A 858 -9.96 -2.06 -30.77
N VAL A 859 -11.01 -2.10 -31.60
CA VAL A 859 -12.26 -1.34 -31.39
C VAL A 859 -13.11 -2.02 -30.33
N ALA A 860 -13.25 -1.41 -29.15
CA ALA A 860 -14.34 -1.73 -28.23
C ALA A 860 -15.65 -1.15 -28.79
N ARG A 861 -16.64 -2.01 -29.08
CA ARG A 861 -17.98 -1.61 -29.54
C ARG A 861 -18.82 -1.11 -28.36
N ARG A 862 -19.21 0.17 -28.34
CA ARG A 862 -20.48 0.63 -27.76
C ARG A 862 -20.97 1.87 -28.53
N VAL A 863 -22.05 1.70 -29.29
CA VAL A 863 -22.92 2.77 -29.76
C VAL A 863 -24.33 2.32 -29.37
N LEU A 864 -24.95 3.02 -28.43
CA LEU A 864 -26.36 2.82 -28.08
C LEU A 864 -27.21 3.63 -29.07
N LEU A 865 -28.02 2.95 -29.87
CA LEU A 865 -29.01 3.55 -30.77
C LEU A 865 -30.39 3.25 -30.21
N ALA A 866 -31.10 4.26 -29.71
CA ALA A 866 -32.45 4.09 -29.18
C ALA A 866 -33.50 4.24 -30.32
N ARG A 867 -34.46 3.30 -30.38
CA ARG A 867 -35.78 3.54 -31.02
C ARG A 867 -36.77 3.95 -29.92
N PRO A 868 -37.76 4.81 -30.19
CA PRO A 868 -38.86 5.01 -29.27
C PRO A 868 -39.66 3.70 -29.18
N GLY A 869 -39.62 3.03 -28.02
CA GLY A 869 -40.61 2.02 -27.64
C GLY A 869 -40.27 0.52 -27.77
N VAL A 870 -39.04 0.08 -28.09
CA VAL A 870 -38.65 -1.35 -28.00
C VAL A 870 -37.20 -1.49 -27.53
N PHE A 871 -36.99 -2.05 -26.33
CA PHE A 871 -35.68 -2.50 -25.82
C PHE A 871 -35.43 -3.96 -26.23
N LEU A 872 -34.29 -4.25 -26.85
CA LEU A 872 -33.77 -5.61 -27.03
C LEU A 872 -32.26 -5.58 -26.80
N GLY A 873 -31.87 -5.81 -25.55
CA GLY A 873 -30.49 -6.04 -25.13
C GLY A 873 -30.48 -7.22 -24.15
N TYR A 874 -29.84 -8.32 -24.54
CA TYR A 874 -29.54 -9.43 -23.65
C TYR A 874 -28.37 -9.02 -22.75
N GLU A 875 -28.65 -8.90 -21.45
CA GLU A 875 -27.64 -8.78 -20.40
C GLU A 875 -27.85 -9.97 -19.45
N LEU A 876 -26.81 -10.78 -19.28
CA LEU A 876 -26.75 -11.78 -18.22
C LEU A 876 -26.23 -11.06 -16.97
N ASP A 877 -27.12 -10.34 -16.30
CA ASP A 877 -26.92 -9.94 -14.91
C ASP A 877 -28.17 -10.27 -14.08
N HIS A 878 -27.93 -10.98 -12.99
CA HIS A 878 -28.93 -11.39 -12.02
C HIS A 878 -29.30 -10.21 -11.11
N TYR A 879 -30.50 -9.63 -11.25
CA TYR A 879 -31.24 -9.07 -10.12
C TYR A 879 -32.74 -9.33 -10.23
N SER A 880 -33.27 -9.98 -9.19
CA SER A 880 -34.69 -10.15 -8.90
C SER A 880 -35.26 -8.89 -8.25
N SER A 881 -36.57 -8.70 -8.47
CA SER A 881 -37.52 -7.74 -7.86
C SER A 881 -37.59 -6.35 -8.49
N SER A 882 -38.39 -6.22 -9.54
CA SER A 882 -39.06 -5.00 -9.96
C SER A 882 -40.38 -4.81 -9.18
N SER A 883 -40.52 -3.68 -8.50
CA SER A 883 -41.83 -3.09 -8.20
C SER A 883 -42.21 -2.19 -9.38
N PHE A 884 -43.32 -2.52 -10.04
CA PHE A 884 -43.87 -1.77 -11.17
C PHE A 884 -44.55 -0.48 -10.69
N SER A 885 -44.26 0.64 -11.33
CA SER A 885 -45.11 1.83 -11.37
C SER A 885 -45.35 2.20 -12.84
N ILE A 886 -46.62 2.17 -13.27
CA ILE A 886 -47.06 2.61 -14.59
C ILE A 886 -47.59 4.03 -14.41
N GLU A 887 -46.94 5.02 -15.02
CA GLU A 887 -47.61 6.30 -15.31
C GLU A 887 -48.46 6.11 -16.57
N GLN A 888 -49.78 6.28 -16.44
CA GLN A 888 -50.70 6.39 -17.56
C GLN A 888 -50.75 7.84 -18.04
N GLY A 889 -50.62 8.02 -19.35
CA GLY A 889 -50.87 9.29 -20.03
C GLY A 889 -52.33 9.71 -19.96
N GLU A 890 -52.52 11.02 -20.16
CA GLU A 890 -53.78 11.73 -20.23
C GLU A 890 -54.77 11.05 -21.19
N ASP A 891 -55.75 10.36 -20.62
CA ASP A 891 -57.17 10.39 -21.02
C ASP A 891 -57.95 9.50 -20.04
N GLY A 892 -58.85 10.13 -19.27
CA GLY A 892 -59.53 9.52 -18.14
C GLY A 892 -60.55 8.45 -18.53
N GLU A 893 -60.39 7.24 -17.98
CA GLU A 893 -61.47 6.41 -17.42
C GLU A 893 -60.85 5.23 -16.63
N GLU A 894 -61.17 5.14 -15.33
CA GLU A 894 -60.73 4.08 -14.42
C GLU A 894 -61.45 2.76 -14.76
N LYS A 895 -60.72 1.72 -15.19
CA LYS A 895 -61.23 0.34 -15.18
C LYS A 895 -60.36 -0.53 -14.28
N LYS A 896 -60.81 -0.69 -13.04
CA LYS A 896 -60.39 -1.76 -12.14
C LYS A 896 -60.95 -3.10 -12.62
N ALA A 897 -60.06 -4.06 -12.82
CA ALA A 897 -60.32 -5.47 -12.66
C ALA A 897 -59.04 -6.05 -12.03
N GLY A 898 -59.02 -6.68 -10.87
CA GLY A 898 -60.06 -7.14 -9.96
C GLY A 898 -59.32 -8.09 -9.02
N ASP A 899 -59.56 -7.96 -7.72
CA ASP A 899 -58.88 -8.70 -6.65
C ASP A 899 -58.72 -10.20 -6.93
N ALA A 900 -57.51 -10.69 -6.73
CA ALA A 900 -57.29 -12.02 -6.17
C ALA A 900 -56.22 -11.91 -5.06
N ASN A 901 -56.72 -11.64 -3.86
CA ASN A 901 -56.04 -11.88 -2.60
C ASN A 901 -55.46 -13.29 -2.53
N GLY A 902 -54.27 -13.40 -1.93
CA GLY A 902 -53.93 -14.53 -1.07
C GLY A 902 -53.39 -15.79 -1.75
N ASN A 903 -52.19 -16.18 -1.31
CA ASN A 903 -51.48 -17.43 -1.58
C ASN A 903 -50.86 -17.58 -2.99
N GLY A 904 -49.53 -17.54 -3.02
CA GLY A 904 -48.73 -17.96 -4.15
C GLY A 904 -49.04 -19.41 -4.53
N ASN A 905 -49.50 -19.62 -5.76
CA ASN A 905 -49.55 -20.91 -6.44
C ASN A 905 -49.87 -20.71 -7.93
N GLY A 906 -49.06 -19.93 -8.64
CA GLY A 906 -49.02 -19.96 -10.10
C GLY A 906 -48.05 -21.05 -10.56
N SER A 907 -48.46 -21.92 -11.49
CA SER A 907 -47.64 -23.03 -11.98
C SER A 907 -46.87 -22.66 -13.25
N MET A 908 -45.72 -23.28 -13.50
CA MET A 908 -44.83 -23.00 -14.65
C MET A 908 -45.57 -23.11 -16.01
N LYS A 909 -46.61 -23.95 -16.04
CA LYS A 909 -47.48 -24.15 -17.20
C LYS A 909 -48.25 -22.90 -17.58
N GLN A 910 -48.72 -22.12 -16.61
CA GLN A 910 -49.52 -20.90 -16.83
C GLN A 910 -48.68 -19.76 -17.42
N ILE A 911 -47.40 -19.66 -17.04
CA ILE A 911 -46.47 -18.66 -17.60
C ILE A 911 -46.12 -19.00 -19.05
N VAL A 912 -45.88 -20.28 -19.35
CA VAL A 912 -45.58 -20.72 -20.73
C VAL A 912 -46.79 -20.57 -21.65
N GLU A 913 -48.01 -20.81 -21.16
CA GLU A 913 -49.23 -20.56 -21.95
C GLU A 913 -49.48 -19.07 -22.18
N TRP A 914 -49.24 -18.21 -21.16
CA TRP A 914 -49.30 -16.76 -21.33
C TRP A 914 -48.25 -16.25 -22.33
N PHE A 915 -47.02 -16.78 -22.28
CA PHE A 915 -45.94 -16.42 -23.21
C PHE A 915 -46.22 -16.90 -24.65
N LYS A 916 -46.77 -18.11 -24.81
CA LYS A 916 -47.25 -18.62 -26.11
C LYS A 916 -48.42 -17.79 -26.66
N ALA A 917 -49.28 -17.25 -25.79
CA ALA A 917 -50.42 -16.42 -26.17
C ALA A 917 -50.01 -14.99 -26.58
N GLU A 918 -49.04 -14.38 -25.89
CA GLU A 918 -48.57 -13.04 -26.26
C GLU A 918 -47.58 -13.03 -27.44
N HIS A 919 -46.73 -14.06 -27.58
CA HIS A 919 -45.61 -14.06 -28.54
C HIS A 919 -45.80 -15.07 -29.68
N GLY A 920 -47.02 -15.57 -29.87
CA GLY A 920 -47.35 -16.61 -30.83
C GLY A 920 -47.00 -16.25 -32.29
N GLY A 921 -46.17 -17.10 -32.90
CA GLY A 921 -46.26 -17.40 -34.34
C GLY A 921 -45.31 -16.68 -35.31
N GLY A 922 -44.08 -16.33 -34.91
CA GLY A 922 -43.04 -15.86 -35.84
C GLY A 922 -41.85 -16.81 -35.92
N ASP A 923 -41.52 -17.29 -37.12
CA ASP A 923 -40.52 -18.33 -37.39
C ASP A 923 -39.14 -18.05 -36.75
N GLY A 924 -38.73 -18.91 -35.81
CA GLY A 924 -37.36 -18.93 -35.28
C GLY A 924 -37.20 -19.43 -33.83
N VAL A 925 -38.27 -19.52 -33.04
CA VAL A 925 -38.19 -19.98 -31.64
C VAL A 925 -38.66 -21.42 -31.52
N VAL A 926 -37.73 -22.35 -31.25
CA VAL A 926 -38.05 -23.73 -30.86
C VAL A 926 -38.21 -23.76 -29.33
N ILE A 927 -39.45 -23.86 -28.85
CA ILE A 927 -39.76 -24.10 -27.43
C ILE A 927 -39.90 -25.62 -27.24
N PRO A 928 -39.17 -26.27 -26.33
CA PRO A 928 -39.31 -27.71 -26.11
C PRO A 928 -40.70 -28.05 -25.56
N ASP A 929 -41.28 -29.17 -26.01
CA ASP A 929 -42.49 -29.73 -25.38
C ASP A 929 -42.15 -30.28 -23.99
N LEU A 930 -42.87 -29.81 -22.98
CA LEU A 930 -42.70 -30.21 -21.58
C LEU A 930 -43.70 -31.31 -21.18
N GLU A 931 -43.92 -32.30 -22.06
CA GLU A 931 -44.63 -33.51 -21.67
C GLU A 931 -43.74 -34.34 -20.72
N GLY A 932 -44.12 -34.37 -19.43
CA GLY A 932 -43.48 -35.20 -18.41
C GLY A 932 -42.84 -34.44 -17.24
N VAL A 933 -42.89 -33.11 -17.19
CA VAL A 933 -42.37 -32.34 -16.04
C VAL A 933 -43.45 -32.27 -14.93
N PRO A 934 -43.18 -32.72 -13.70
CA PRO A 934 -44.14 -32.64 -12.60
C PRO A 934 -44.29 -31.19 -12.09
N ASP A 935 -45.52 -30.82 -11.71
CA ASP A 935 -45.85 -29.47 -11.23
C ASP A 935 -45.41 -29.30 -9.77
N TYR A 936 -44.43 -28.42 -9.49
CA TYR A 936 -43.93 -28.14 -8.15
C TYR A 936 -43.95 -26.63 -7.82
N PRO A 937 -44.34 -26.23 -6.60
CA PRO A 937 -44.42 -24.83 -6.19
C PRO A 937 -43.04 -24.24 -5.83
N PHE A 938 -42.86 -22.94 -6.10
CA PHE A 938 -41.59 -22.22 -5.97
C PHE A 938 -41.12 -22.06 -4.51
N HIS A 939 -40.07 -22.79 -4.12
CA HIS A 939 -39.06 -22.29 -3.18
C HIS A 939 -37.69 -22.89 -3.52
N GLN A 940 -36.72 -22.01 -3.79
CA GLN A 940 -35.27 -22.25 -3.89
C GLN A 940 -34.78 -23.36 -4.85
N GLN A 941 -34.26 -22.99 -6.02
CA GLN A 941 -32.98 -23.47 -6.60
C GLN A 941 -32.71 -22.88 -8.00
N ARG A 942 -31.45 -22.56 -8.30
CA ARG A 942 -30.96 -22.13 -9.63
C ARG A 942 -30.60 -23.37 -10.47
N LEU A 943 -31.10 -23.47 -11.70
CA LEU A 943 -30.68 -24.46 -12.70
C LEU A 943 -29.76 -23.77 -13.72
N TYR A 944 -28.55 -24.29 -13.92
CA TYR A 944 -27.62 -23.84 -14.97
C TYR A 944 -27.76 -24.71 -16.22
N ILE A 945 -27.97 -24.09 -17.39
CA ILE A 945 -27.82 -24.74 -18.70
C ILE A 945 -26.73 -23.98 -19.46
N SER A 946 -25.59 -24.64 -19.73
CA SER A 946 -24.52 -24.14 -20.59
C SER A 946 -24.71 -24.66 -22.02
N SER A 947 -24.64 -23.80 -23.03
CA SER A 947 -24.46 -24.22 -24.43
C SER A 947 -23.04 -23.88 -24.91
N TRP A 948 -22.39 -24.90 -25.48
CA TRP A 948 -21.13 -24.82 -26.23
C TRP A 948 -21.38 -24.17 -27.59
N PHE A 949 -20.49 -23.29 -28.04
CA PHE A 949 -20.33 -22.98 -29.46
C PHE A 949 -18.88 -23.21 -29.90
N ASP A 950 -18.79 -24.00 -30.96
CA ASP A 950 -17.59 -24.57 -31.55
C ASP A 950 -16.85 -23.56 -32.44
N LYS A 951 -15.55 -23.78 -32.61
CA LYS A 951 -14.66 -23.01 -33.48
C LYS A 951 -15.02 -23.25 -34.96
N GLU A 952 -15.28 -22.17 -35.72
CA GLU A 952 -14.78 -21.89 -37.08
C GLU A 952 -15.59 -20.77 -37.76
N ARG A 953 -15.07 -19.54 -37.76
CA ARG A 953 -14.99 -18.58 -38.88
C ARG A 953 -14.54 -17.19 -38.43
#